data_AF-A0A094ICD2-F1
#
_entry.id   AF-A0A094ICD2-F1
#
_cell.length_a   1.000
_cell.length_b   1.000
_cell.length_c   1.000
_cell.angle_alpha   90.00
_cell.angle_beta   90.00
_cell.angle_gamma   90.00
#
_symmetry.space_group_name_H-M   'P 1'
#
loop_
_entity.id
_entity.type
_entity.pdbx_description
1 polymer ?
#
loop_
_entity_poly.entity_id
_entity_poly.type
_entity_poly.pdbx_seq_one_letter_code
_entity_poly.pdbx_strand_id
1 'polypeptide(L)'
;MAKGRLRRCFPGPAIAVSQERMADPSFRKALVQLLTDLDDKTPAEAWPVVSKADSKANEARDSVHPKFITEILTGILRGIGQPVDVARIYKRTREDVLWSKAYKPWRPKRWAAVEQNPDPFGTQRAWKSSKLFHYDDTQLTVSTLRPYLAQVATRGTVALKYHIFTPDCRPRICQGHSTFPKLSLLVADDPYLFLADLELWDQDWLDDWLIANLQSSNSCTLLADLIEGYTATATSHYAESPEDISLMLLTSMDLWVALDKCAIHQHSLLSSYDPGFSHSLFNPFQLPKKLQMERLSRVQQYVTKRINASLYGSLHLFRDIDAKDSFAVRFFEESLHHQILRRDIEAAANIEREQKKMEFEEKHRQYHRMLEESAEICCDRIQWNRHSRSTHGPNCTKCQLISSATSMQITVHEWPLPGREIETKSAVFELDVPTAIAKWRNATYALLVDIFSPVASNLQSDTKVYFLSKFSGLSKYASSRTGRLQLASRKKPFVNAHYGTKKISGATEESICVNNGLQYSMYDSKLSKFTGELLGRCDVLRICTFQLPCGPYGTLQFALDGTTHTSNEMVARQAECPKALNQHEFYAFTALRSGDRLQWRNIARELVARVLNFSHEETYLLVAQTAWQVGRPGDGKLCREAHADLEEEEFGMLLLSVMGEAVGTAEGNWQNAVAIRTIVALATRLLSCPLTVVSTEVAAAF
;
A
#
# COMPACT_ATOMS: atom_id res chain seq x y z
N MET A 1 41.25 4.15 34.27
CA MET A 1 40.89 2.84 33.68
C MET A 1 40.53 1.90 34.81
N ALA A 2 39.26 1.47 34.93
CA ALA A 2 38.83 0.54 35.96
C ALA A 2 39.13 -0.90 35.51
N LYS A 3 39.79 -1.69 36.38
CA LYS A 3 40.05 -3.12 36.15
C LYS A 3 38.81 -3.93 36.58
N GLY A 4 37.86 -4.17 35.67
CA GLY A 4 36.75 -5.11 35.86
C GLY A 4 35.40 -4.70 35.24
N ARG A 5 34.51 -5.68 34.97
CA ARG A 5 33.12 -5.45 34.54
C ARG A 5 32.23 -5.25 35.80
N LEU A 6 31.40 -4.21 35.84
CA LEU A 6 30.44 -3.94 36.93
C LEU A 6 29.31 -4.97 36.89
N ARG A 7 29.02 -5.66 37.99
CA ARG A 7 27.85 -6.56 38.09
C ARG A 7 26.66 -5.75 38.65
N ARG A 8 25.63 -5.55 37.82
CA ARG A 8 24.39 -4.84 38.16
C ARG A 8 23.24 -5.84 38.30
N CYS A 9 22.26 -5.51 39.13
CA CYS A 9 21.13 -6.35 39.46
C CYS A 9 19.83 -5.64 39.04
N PHE A 10 18.97 -6.32 38.29
CA PHE A 10 17.70 -5.78 37.79
C PHE A 10 16.55 -6.78 37.99
N PRO A 11 15.32 -6.32 38.29
CA PRO A 11 14.98 -4.94 38.65
C PRO A 11 15.60 -4.53 40.01
N GLY A 12 15.52 -3.24 40.32
CA GLY A 12 15.92 -2.66 41.61
C GLY A 12 15.00 -3.12 42.75
N PRO A 13 14.70 -2.28 43.76
CA PRO A 13 13.64 -2.60 44.71
C PRO A 13 12.31 -2.83 43.98
N ALA A 14 11.65 -3.96 44.25
CA ALA A 14 10.33 -4.29 43.71
C ALA A 14 9.27 -4.17 44.80
N ILE A 15 8.10 -3.63 44.46
CA ILE A 15 7.02 -3.33 45.40
C ILE A 15 5.71 -3.75 44.74
N ALA A 16 4.99 -4.65 45.40
CA ALA A 16 3.65 -5.04 45.01
C ALA A 16 2.64 -4.02 45.55
N VAL A 17 1.76 -3.53 44.67
CA VAL A 17 0.66 -2.63 45.00
C VAL A 17 -0.64 -3.35 44.64
N SER A 18 -1.67 -3.25 45.49
CA SER A 18 -2.93 -3.95 45.23
C SER A 18 -3.62 -3.42 43.97
N GLN A 19 -4.31 -4.32 43.26
CA GLN A 19 -5.04 -3.97 42.05
C GLN A 19 -6.12 -2.91 42.31
N GLU A 20 -6.78 -2.95 43.47
CA GLU A 20 -7.76 -1.94 43.90
C GLU A 20 -7.15 -0.54 44.01
N ARG A 21 -5.93 -0.43 44.58
CA ARG A 21 -5.20 0.84 44.69
C ARG A 21 -4.75 1.35 43.33
N MET A 22 -4.29 0.46 42.45
CA MET A 22 -3.93 0.83 41.08
C MET A 22 -5.15 1.20 40.23
N ALA A 23 -6.33 0.65 40.52
CA ALA A 23 -7.56 0.96 39.81
C ALA A 23 -8.17 2.32 40.21
N ASP A 24 -7.86 2.82 41.42
CA ASP A 24 -8.32 4.13 41.90
C ASP A 24 -7.90 5.26 40.94
N PRO A 25 -8.86 5.96 40.29
CA PRO A 25 -8.58 7.06 39.39
C PRO A 25 -7.80 8.21 40.05
N SER A 26 -8.01 8.45 41.35
CA SER A 26 -7.35 9.53 42.10
C SER A 26 -5.87 9.22 42.29
N PHE A 27 -5.56 7.98 42.67
CA PHE A 27 -4.20 7.50 42.80
C PHE A 27 -3.46 7.51 41.46
N ARG A 28 -4.07 6.99 40.38
CA ARG A 28 -3.48 7.00 39.04
C ARG A 28 -3.18 8.42 38.57
N LYS A 29 -4.10 9.36 38.77
CA LYS A 29 -3.90 10.76 38.40
C LYS A 29 -2.72 11.37 39.16
N ALA A 30 -2.62 11.13 40.47
CA ALA A 30 -1.51 11.64 41.29
C ALA A 30 -0.16 11.01 40.92
N LEU A 31 -0.13 9.70 40.64
CA LEU A 31 1.07 8.98 40.23
C LEU A 31 1.56 9.44 38.86
N VAL A 32 0.65 9.56 37.88
CA VAL A 32 0.98 10.09 36.54
C VAL A 32 1.48 11.52 36.66
N GLN A 33 0.79 12.38 37.41
CA GLN A 33 1.21 13.77 37.61
C GLN A 33 2.61 13.86 38.23
N LEU A 34 2.92 13.04 39.24
CA LEU A 34 4.26 13.00 39.85
C LEU A 34 5.33 12.58 38.85
N LEU A 35 5.07 11.57 38.02
CA LEU A 35 6.02 11.10 37.01
C LEU A 35 6.22 12.16 35.91
N THR A 36 5.14 12.77 35.43
CA THR A 36 5.19 13.87 34.45
C THR A 36 5.95 15.08 35.01
N ASP A 37 5.69 15.46 36.26
CA ASP A 37 6.37 16.60 36.90
C ASP A 37 7.87 16.33 37.10
N LEU A 38 8.27 15.08 37.41
CA LEU A 38 9.68 14.70 37.55
C LEU A 38 10.42 14.69 36.21
N ASP A 39 9.75 14.34 35.12
CA ASP A 39 10.27 14.37 33.76
C ASP A 39 10.44 15.82 33.25
N ASP A 40 9.38 16.62 33.37
CA ASP A 40 9.35 18.02 32.89
C ASP A 40 10.21 18.96 33.75
N LYS A 41 10.22 18.77 35.07
CA LYS A 41 10.82 19.70 36.05
C LYS A 41 11.69 18.95 37.04
N THR A 42 12.70 18.25 36.52
CA THR A 42 13.74 17.62 37.34
C THR A 42 14.30 18.63 38.37
N PRO A 43 14.11 18.40 39.69
CA PRO A 43 14.49 19.35 40.73
C PRO A 43 15.99 19.66 40.71
N ALA A 44 16.37 20.91 41.04
CA ALA A 44 17.77 21.38 41.00
C ALA A 44 18.71 20.51 41.85
N GLU A 45 18.21 19.91 42.93
CA GLU A 45 18.93 19.02 43.83
C GLU A 45 19.30 17.67 43.18
N ALA A 46 18.66 17.30 42.07
CA ALA A 46 19.02 16.15 41.26
C ALA A 46 20.25 16.43 40.39
N TRP A 47 20.53 17.69 40.09
CA TRP A 47 21.61 18.08 39.19
C TRP A 47 22.96 18.08 39.91
N PRO A 48 23.99 17.48 39.32
CA PRO A 48 25.35 17.67 39.80
C PRO A 48 25.76 19.14 39.61
N VAL A 49 26.47 19.70 40.59
CA VAL A 49 26.90 21.11 40.59
C VAL A 49 28.42 21.16 40.48
N VAL A 50 28.93 22.03 39.60
CA VAL A 50 30.37 22.31 39.47
C VAL A 50 30.68 23.73 39.91
N SER A 51 31.81 23.90 40.58
CA SER A 51 32.37 25.21 40.88
C SER A 51 33.34 25.63 39.79
N LYS A 52 33.09 26.77 39.15
CA LYS A 52 34.01 27.43 38.22
C LYS A 52 34.14 28.89 38.60
N ALA A 53 35.38 29.36 38.74
CA ALA A 53 35.69 30.76 39.10
C ALA A 53 34.83 31.26 40.27
N ASP A 54 34.81 30.51 41.38
CA ASP A 54 34.04 30.78 42.61
C ASP A 54 32.52 30.87 42.48
N SER A 55 31.95 30.53 41.31
CA SER A 55 30.50 30.40 41.10
C SER A 55 30.08 28.92 41.01
N LYS A 56 28.93 28.58 41.58
CA LYS A 56 28.32 27.23 41.50
C LYS A 56 27.27 27.21 40.38
N ALA A 57 27.39 26.27 39.44
CA ALA A 57 26.43 26.09 38.35
C ALA A 57 26.11 24.61 38.13
N ASN A 58 24.91 24.32 37.61
CA ASN A 58 24.50 22.96 37.26
C ASN A 58 25.39 22.41 36.14
N GLU A 59 25.95 21.22 36.33
CA GLU A 59 26.77 20.52 35.35
C GLU A 59 25.87 19.69 34.43
N ALA A 60 25.39 20.32 33.37
CA ALA A 60 24.52 19.69 32.38
C ALA A 60 25.18 18.55 31.58
N ARG A 61 26.50 18.35 31.73
CA ARG A 61 27.27 17.27 31.07
C ARG A 61 27.43 16.02 31.93
N ASP A 62 26.92 16.01 33.16
CA ASP A 62 26.87 14.83 34.04
C ASP A 62 25.42 14.38 34.24
N SER A 63 25.22 13.10 34.54
CA SER A 63 23.88 12.52 34.63
C SER A 63 23.13 13.02 35.86
N VAL A 64 21.86 13.40 35.65
CA VAL A 64 20.92 13.72 36.72
C VAL A 64 20.82 12.53 37.68
N HIS A 65 20.87 12.80 38.99
CA HIS A 65 20.71 11.75 39.98
C HIS A 65 19.29 11.18 39.96
N PRO A 66 19.11 9.86 39.81
CA PRO A 66 17.77 9.27 39.79
C PRO A 66 17.08 9.19 41.16
N LYS A 67 17.57 9.89 42.20
CA LYS A 67 17.10 9.75 43.60
C LYS A 67 15.59 9.95 43.75
N PHE A 68 14.99 10.80 42.94
CA PHE A 68 13.55 11.04 42.97
C PHE A 68 12.75 9.81 42.50
N ILE A 69 13.30 8.98 41.63
CA ILE A 69 12.70 7.71 41.20
C ILE A 69 13.14 6.56 42.12
N THR A 70 14.44 6.43 42.37
CA THR A 70 15.00 5.29 43.09
C THR A 70 14.77 5.35 44.61
N GLU A 71 14.53 6.53 45.17
CA GLU A 71 14.33 6.72 46.61
C GLU A 71 12.93 7.27 46.91
N ILE A 72 12.51 8.39 46.30
CA ILE A 72 11.21 9.01 46.63
C ILE A 72 10.04 8.19 46.10
N LEU A 73 9.97 7.93 44.80
CA LEU A 73 8.89 7.12 44.23
C LEU A 73 8.88 5.71 44.84
N THR A 74 10.06 5.11 44.99
CA THR A 74 10.19 3.81 45.66
C THR A 74 9.71 3.88 47.12
N GLY A 75 9.98 4.96 47.85
CA GLY A 75 9.49 5.19 49.20
C GLY A 75 7.97 5.39 49.28
N ILE A 76 7.38 6.13 48.35
CA ILE A 76 5.93 6.32 48.23
C ILE A 76 5.26 4.97 47.97
N LEU A 77 5.76 4.21 46.99
CA LEU A 77 5.25 2.90 46.64
C LEU A 77 5.36 1.92 47.83
N ARG A 78 6.44 1.97 48.62
CA ARG A 78 6.57 1.17 49.85
C ARG A 78 5.55 1.53 50.92
N GLY A 79 5.11 2.80 51.00
CA GLY A 79 4.11 3.24 51.97
C GLY A 79 2.70 2.78 51.65
N ILE A 80 2.40 2.47 50.38
CA ILE A 80 1.07 2.05 49.90
C ILE A 80 1.00 0.59 49.45
N GLY A 81 2.15 -0.08 49.35
CA GLY A 81 2.31 -1.45 48.90
C GLY A 81 3.22 -2.25 49.84
N GLN A 82 3.72 -3.38 49.35
CA GLN A 82 4.65 -4.23 50.11
C GLN A 82 5.89 -4.54 49.27
N PRO A 83 7.11 -4.44 49.83
CA PRO A 83 8.31 -4.91 49.16
C PRO A 83 8.16 -6.39 48.82
N VAL A 84 8.50 -6.75 47.58
CA VAL A 84 8.51 -8.14 47.13
C VAL A 84 9.89 -8.48 46.61
N ASP A 85 10.33 -9.70 46.90
CA ASP A 85 11.51 -10.24 46.24
C ASP A 85 11.08 -10.89 44.92
N VAL A 86 11.77 -10.53 43.86
CA VAL A 86 11.47 -10.96 42.50
C VAL A 86 12.72 -11.58 41.91
N ALA A 87 12.56 -12.51 40.97
CA ALA A 87 13.70 -13.08 40.25
C ALA A 87 14.54 -11.95 39.64
N ARG A 88 15.83 -11.91 39.99
CA ARG A 88 16.73 -10.82 39.59
C ARG A 88 17.73 -11.27 38.54
N ILE A 89 17.88 -10.45 37.52
CA ILE A 89 18.86 -10.60 36.46
C ILE A 89 20.14 -9.88 36.87
N TYR A 90 21.26 -10.60 36.83
CA TYR A 90 22.58 -10.05 37.13
C TYR A 90 23.36 -9.81 35.84
N LYS A 91 23.47 -8.55 35.42
CA LYS A 91 24.18 -8.17 34.19
C LYS A 91 25.59 -7.67 34.50
N ARG A 92 26.60 -8.21 33.82
CA ARG A 92 27.97 -7.66 33.83
C ARG A 92 28.08 -6.55 32.79
N THR A 93 27.94 -5.31 33.22
CA THR A 93 28.01 -4.13 32.35
C THR A 93 29.44 -3.58 32.26
N ARG A 94 29.83 -3.14 31.07
CA ARG A 94 31.08 -2.41 30.80
C ARG A 94 30.71 -1.04 30.26
N GLU A 95 31.44 -0.02 30.70
CA GLU A 95 31.27 1.37 30.26
C GLU A 95 32.30 1.68 29.16
N ASP A 96 31.87 1.96 27.93
CA ASP A 96 32.73 2.44 26.82
C ASP A 96 32.32 3.88 26.43
N VAL A 97 33.29 4.77 26.16
CA VAL A 97 33.02 6.11 25.62
C VAL A 97 33.30 6.00 24.14
N LEU A 98 32.29 6.25 23.31
CA LEU A 98 32.50 6.57 21.91
C LEU A 98 32.60 8.10 21.82
N TRP A 99 33.80 8.64 21.61
CA TRP A 99 34.07 10.08 21.58
C TRP A 99 34.55 10.52 20.20
N SER A 100 33.82 11.44 19.57
CA SER A 100 34.35 12.51 18.71
C SER A 100 33.36 13.66 18.66
N LYS A 101 33.72 14.81 19.28
CA LYS A 101 33.01 16.12 19.19
C LYS A 101 31.49 16.11 19.45
N ALA A 102 31.01 15.46 20.51
CA ALA A 102 29.60 15.56 20.94
C ALA A 102 29.44 16.37 22.25
N TYR A 103 28.40 17.21 22.33
CA TYR A 103 28.15 18.14 23.45
C TYR A 103 27.70 17.45 24.77
N LYS A 104 27.09 16.27 24.68
CA LYS A 104 26.63 15.45 25.82
C LYS A 104 27.31 14.07 25.83
N PRO A 105 28.50 13.91 26.43
CA PRO A 105 29.08 12.59 26.66
C PRO A 105 28.41 11.92 27.87
N TRP A 106 27.96 10.68 27.74
CA TRP A 106 27.44 9.92 28.87
C TRP A 106 28.62 9.36 29.68
N ARG A 107 28.99 9.96 30.85
CA ARG A 107 29.99 9.40 31.79
C ARG A 107 29.95 9.89 33.26
N PRO A 108 30.48 9.08 34.20
CA PRO A 108 30.09 9.03 35.61
C PRO A 108 31.26 9.32 36.58
N LYS A 109 31.27 10.46 37.28
CA LYS A 109 32.24 10.67 38.39
C LYS A 109 31.70 10.25 39.76
N ARG A 110 30.38 10.29 39.94
CA ARG A 110 29.71 10.05 41.23
C ARG A 110 29.81 8.60 41.72
N TRP A 111 29.67 7.63 40.84
CA TRP A 111 29.57 6.22 41.23
C TRP A 111 30.91 5.60 41.62
N ALA A 112 32.01 6.10 41.05
CA ALA A 112 33.36 5.71 41.47
C ALA A 112 33.68 6.12 42.92
N ALA A 113 33.07 7.20 43.44
CA ALA A 113 33.28 7.64 44.82
C ALA A 113 32.53 6.78 45.85
N VAL A 114 31.36 6.25 45.48
CA VAL A 114 30.58 5.32 46.33
C VAL A 114 31.19 3.91 46.30
N GLU A 115 31.79 3.52 45.18
CA GLU A 115 32.41 2.20 45.01
C GLU A 115 33.77 2.07 45.74
N GLN A 116 34.48 3.19 45.97
CA GLN A 116 35.76 3.21 46.68
C GLN A 116 35.64 3.38 48.20
N ASN A 117 34.50 3.84 48.72
CA ASN A 117 34.27 3.99 50.16
C ASN A 117 32.81 3.64 50.50
N PRO A 118 32.53 2.54 51.23
CA PRO A 118 31.17 2.13 51.58
C PRO A 118 30.45 3.09 52.54
N ASP A 119 31.15 4.08 53.14
CA ASP A 119 30.56 5.19 53.89
C ASP A 119 31.23 6.52 53.49
N PRO A 120 30.94 7.04 52.28
CA PRO A 120 31.65 8.18 51.69
C PRO A 120 31.34 9.50 52.40
N PHE A 121 30.35 9.52 53.30
CA PHE A 121 29.94 10.69 54.07
C PHE A 121 30.16 10.54 55.59
N GLY A 122 30.79 9.44 56.04
CA GLY A 122 31.14 9.20 57.44
C GLY A 122 29.96 8.94 58.39
N THR A 123 28.77 8.71 57.84
CA THR A 123 27.51 8.56 58.57
C THR A 123 27.40 7.26 59.37
N GLN A 124 28.05 6.18 58.90
CA GLN A 124 28.05 4.89 59.59
C GLN A 124 29.07 4.84 60.73
N ARG A 125 30.21 5.54 60.62
CA ARG A 125 31.21 5.64 61.71
C ARG A 125 30.77 6.52 62.88
N ALA A 126 29.83 7.44 62.67
CA ALA A 126 29.25 8.26 63.73
C ALA A 126 28.15 7.52 64.53
N TRP A 127 27.72 6.35 64.07
CA TRP A 127 26.58 5.63 64.63
C TRP A 127 27.02 4.72 65.78
N LYS A 128 26.90 5.23 67.02
CA LYS A 128 27.04 4.45 68.25
C LYS A 128 25.65 4.07 68.77
N SER A 129 25.23 2.83 68.49
CA SER A 129 23.91 2.30 68.89
C SER A 129 23.65 2.34 70.40
N SER A 130 24.70 2.43 71.21
CA SER A 130 24.61 2.50 72.68
C SER A 130 24.28 3.89 73.23
N LYS A 131 23.98 4.89 72.40
CA LYS A 131 23.65 6.27 72.81
C LYS A 131 22.25 6.77 72.38
N LEU A 132 21.43 5.91 71.76
CA LEU A 132 20.09 6.28 71.33
C LEU A 132 19.12 6.26 72.52
N PHE A 133 18.58 7.42 72.89
CA PHE A 133 17.48 7.54 73.83
C PHE A 133 16.21 7.86 73.03
N HIS A 134 15.31 6.87 72.93
CA HIS A 134 14.15 6.88 72.03
C HIS A 134 13.25 8.12 72.20
N TYR A 135 13.21 8.73 73.38
CA TYR A 135 12.37 9.91 73.64
C TYR A 135 13.01 11.22 73.15
N ASP A 136 14.32 11.39 73.32
CA ASP A 136 15.02 12.63 72.95
C ASP A 136 15.38 12.65 71.46
N ASP A 137 15.71 11.49 70.87
CA ASP A 137 16.14 11.37 69.47
C ASP A 137 14.98 11.34 68.45
N THR A 138 13.73 11.31 68.91
CA THR A 138 12.53 11.37 68.05
C THR A 138 11.82 12.72 68.08
N GLN A 139 12.26 13.67 68.92
CA GLN A 139 11.74 15.04 68.93
C GLN A 139 12.53 15.95 67.99
N LEU A 140 12.01 16.15 66.78
CA LEU A 140 12.51 17.14 65.84
C LEU A 140 11.90 18.52 66.14
N THR A 141 12.66 19.40 66.79
CA THR A 141 12.25 20.80 66.98
C THR A 141 12.56 21.62 65.73
N VAL A 142 11.59 21.70 64.81
CA VAL A 142 11.76 22.45 63.55
C VAL A 142 11.36 23.92 63.75
N SER A 143 12.23 24.70 64.38
CA SER A 143 12.00 26.11 64.75
C SER A 143 11.74 27.03 63.55
N THR A 144 12.22 26.67 62.37
CA THR A 144 12.06 27.43 61.12
C THR A 144 10.78 27.10 60.35
N LEU A 145 10.08 26.02 60.70
CA LEU A 145 8.90 25.55 59.96
C LEU A 145 7.69 26.48 60.16
N ARG A 146 7.47 26.98 61.38
CA ARG A 146 6.37 27.92 61.65
C ARG A 146 6.53 29.25 60.88
N PRO A 147 7.69 29.93 60.91
CA PRO A 147 7.93 31.11 60.08
C PRO A 147 7.80 30.83 58.58
N TYR A 148 8.29 29.67 58.11
CA TYR A 148 8.17 29.26 56.71
C TYR A 148 6.71 29.04 56.29
N LEU A 149 5.91 28.34 57.10
CA LEU A 149 4.49 28.13 56.83
C LEU A 149 3.69 29.44 56.87
N ALA A 150 4.05 30.37 57.76
CA ALA A 150 3.48 31.72 57.78
C ALA A 150 3.84 32.52 56.50
N GLN A 151 5.05 32.33 55.95
CA GLN A 151 5.43 32.90 54.65
C GLN A 151 4.71 32.25 53.47
N VAL A 152 4.39 30.95 53.53
CA VAL A 152 3.62 30.28 52.47
C VAL A 152 2.19 30.82 52.41
N ALA A 153 1.57 31.09 53.57
CA ALA A 153 0.22 31.67 53.64
C ALA A 153 0.15 33.14 53.14
N THR A 154 1.29 33.85 53.08
CA THR A 154 1.36 35.24 52.60
C THR A 154 1.81 35.36 51.14
N ARG A 155 2.14 34.25 50.47
CA ARG A 155 2.42 34.24 49.02
C ARG A 155 1.11 34.41 48.26
N GLY A 156 0.89 35.59 47.70
CA GLY A 156 -0.22 35.84 46.79
C GLY A 156 -0.19 34.86 45.62
N THR A 157 -1.36 34.36 45.23
CA THR A 157 -1.56 33.47 44.08
C THR A 157 -1.08 34.18 42.83
N VAL A 158 0.13 33.88 42.39
CA VAL A 158 0.61 34.27 41.06
C VAL A 158 -0.23 33.48 40.07
N ALA A 159 -1.04 34.18 39.28
CA ALA A 159 -1.78 33.57 38.18
C ALA A 159 -0.77 32.94 37.22
N LEU A 160 -0.61 31.61 37.33
CA LEU A 160 0.22 30.82 36.44
C LEU A 160 -0.36 30.97 35.03
N LYS A 161 0.36 31.68 34.15
CA LYS A 161 0.11 31.66 32.71
C LYS A 161 0.48 30.26 32.20
N TYR A 162 -0.40 29.30 32.39
CA TYR A 162 -0.30 28.03 31.69
C TYR A 162 -0.55 28.29 30.21
N HIS A 163 0.45 28.04 29.36
CA HIS A 163 0.18 27.79 27.96
C HIS A 163 -0.65 26.51 27.90
N ILE A 164 -1.93 26.62 27.54
CA ILE A 164 -2.81 25.46 27.35
C ILE A 164 -2.20 24.65 26.22
N PHE A 165 -1.62 23.49 26.54
CA PHE A 165 -1.23 22.52 25.52
C PHE A 165 -2.51 22.06 24.83
N THR A 166 -2.67 22.50 23.59
CA THR A 166 -3.74 22.03 22.71
C THR A 166 -3.09 20.99 21.81
N PRO A 167 -3.28 19.68 22.07
CA PRO A 167 -2.75 18.66 21.16
C PRO A 167 -3.36 18.89 19.78
N ASP A 168 -2.53 18.89 18.75
CA ASP A 168 -2.99 18.93 17.35
C ASP A 168 -3.61 17.58 17.00
N CYS A 169 -4.84 17.35 17.48
CA CYS A 169 -5.61 16.16 17.20
C CYS A 169 -6.22 16.29 15.80
N ARG A 170 -5.49 15.77 14.81
CA ARG A 170 -5.98 15.71 13.43
C ARG A 170 -7.22 14.81 13.34
N PRO A 171 -8.20 15.15 12.48
CA PRO A 171 -9.40 14.33 12.30
C PRO A 171 -9.03 12.96 11.71
N ARG A 172 -9.52 11.89 12.34
CA ARG A 172 -9.30 10.49 11.95
C ARG A 172 -10.52 9.90 11.27
N ILE A 173 -10.36 8.74 10.60
CA ILE A 173 -11.51 8.01 10.06
C ILE A 173 -12.35 7.50 11.23
N CYS A 174 -13.65 7.79 11.21
CA CYS A 174 -14.58 7.25 12.19
C CYS A 174 -14.73 5.74 11.98
N GLN A 175 -14.53 4.98 13.05
CA GLN A 175 -14.69 3.53 13.07
C GLN A 175 -16.17 3.19 13.32
N GLY A 176 -16.91 2.83 12.27
CA GLY A 176 -18.34 2.51 12.35
C GLY A 176 -18.99 2.17 11.01
N HIS A 177 -20.04 1.35 11.05
CA HIS A 177 -20.80 0.88 9.87
C HIS A 177 -21.56 1.97 9.11
N SER A 178 -21.96 3.06 9.78
CA SER A 178 -22.71 4.17 9.18
C SER A 178 -21.81 5.24 8.56
N THR A 179 -20.50 5.12 8.73
CA THR A 179 -19.50 6.07 8.25
C THR A 179 -18.68 5.46 7.13
N PHE A 180 -18.38 6.25 6.10
CA PHE A 180 -17.52 5.84 4.99
C PHE A 180 -16.19 6.61 5.05
N PRO A 181 -15.02 5.95 4.85
CA PRO A 181 -13.72 6.61 4.81
C PRO A 181 -13.67 7.70 3.74
N LYS A 182 -13.21 8.90 4.13
CA LYS A 182 -13.10 10.04 3.21
C LYS A 182 -11.63 10.30 2.89
N LEU A 183 -11.29 10.29 1.60
CA LEU A 183 -9.94 10.62 1.12
C LEU A 183 -9.49 12.03 1.51
N SER A 184 -10.41 12.96 1.81
CA SER A 184 -10.07 14.30 2.32
C SER A 184 -9.37 14.28 3.68
N LEU A 185 -9.40 13.16 4.41
CA LEU A 185 -8.68 12.97 5.66
C LEU A 185 -7.23 12.52 5.45
N LEU A 186 -6.85 12.19 4.21
CA LEU A 186 -5.46 11.89 3.88
C LEU A 186 -4.64 13.18 3.98
N VAL A 187 -3.75 13.24 4.96
CA VAL A 187 -2.82 14.35 5.16
C VAL A 187 -1.43 13.93 4.69
N ALA A 188 -0.81 14.74 3.83
CA ALA A 188 0.50 14.42 3.23
C ALA A 188 1.62 14.17 4.26
N ASP A 189 1.52 14.79 5.44
CA ASP A 189 2.55 14.68 6.48
C ASP A 189 2.50 13.35 7.27
N ASP A 190 1.37 12.64 7.31
CA ASP A 190 1.23 11.36 8.03
C ASP A 190 0.24 10.40 7.35
N PRO A 191 0.64 9.80 6.22
CA PRO A 191 -0.22 8.88 5.47
C PRO A 191 -0.39 7.53 6.17
N TYR A 192 0.56 7.09 7.00
CA TYR A 192 0.50 5.79 7.68
C TYR A 192 -0.70 5.66 8.61
N LEU A 193 -1.03 6.74 9.35
CA LEU A 193 -2.19 6.73 10.23
C LEU A 193 -3.50 6.59 9.44
N PHE A 194 -3.63 7.27 8.30
CA PHE A 194 -4.79 7.14 7.42
C PHE A 194 -4.92 5.72 6.86
N LEU A 195 -3.82 5.14 6.38
CA LEU A 195 -3.80 3.78 5.84
C LEU A 195 -4.21 2.75 6.91
N ALA A 196 -3.63 2.84 8.11
CA ALA A 196 -3.97 1.98 9.23
C ALA A 196 -5.45 2.12 9.66
N ASP A 197 -5.97 3.35 9.70
CA ASP A 197 -7.37 3.62 10.04
C ASP A 197 -8.34 3.05 9.00
N LEU A 198 -7.98 3.12 7.71
CA LEU A 198 -8.77 2.56 6.61
C LEU A 198 -8.75 1.03 6.65
N GLU A 199 -7.59 0.42 6.85
CA GLU A 199 -7.42 -1.03 6.96
C GLU A 199 -8.16 -1.61 8.16
N LEU A 200 -8.19 -0.89 9.28
CA LEU A 200 -8.99 -1.24 10.45
C LEU A 200 -10.49 -1.10 10.15
N TRP A 201 -10.90 -0.02 9.49
CA TRP A 201 -12.30 0.16 9.10
C TRP A 201 -12.78 -0.94 8.15
N ASP A 202 -11.96 -1.28 7.16
CA ASP A 202 -12.23 -2.34 6.19
C ASP A 202 -12.40 -3.70 6.88
N GLN A 203 -11.49 -4.01 7.80
CA GLN A 203 -11.52 -5.25 8.59
C GLN A 203 -12.81 -5.40 9.41
N ASP A 204 -13.25 -4.33 10.08
CA ASP A 204 -14.29 -4.42 11.11
C ASP A 204 -15.69 -3.98 10.62
N TRP A 205 -15.78 -3.15 9.57
CA TRP A 205 -17.03 -2.44 9.21
C TRP A 205 -17.44 -2.50 7.74
N LEU A 206 -16.60 -2.98 6.82
CA LEU A 206 -16.93 -3.00 5.38
C LEU A 206 -18.19 -3.83 5.08
N ASP A 207 -18.31 -5.02 5.66
CA ASP A 207 -19.45 -5.93 5.41
C ASP A 207 -20.77 -5.32 5.88
N ASP A 208 -20.80 -4.71 7.07
CA ASP A 208 -21.99 -4.02 7.60
C ASP A 208 -22.35 -2.79 6.77
N TRP A 209 -21.35 -1.99 6.37
CA TRP A 209 -21.56 -0.84 5.50
C TRP A 209 -22.13 -1.28 4.15
N LEU A 210 -21.64 -2.39 3.59
CA LEU A 210 -22.10 -2.92 2.31
C LEU A 210 -23.56 -3.37 2.39
N ILE A 211 -23.96 -4.05 3.46
CA ILE A 211 -25.37 -4.46 3.67
C ILE A 211 -26.29 -3.24 3.65
N ALA A 212 -25.89 -2.15 4.33
CA ALA A 212 -26.68 -0.92 4.38
C ALA A 212 -26.70 -0.14 3.05
N ASN A 213 -25.67 -0.27 2.22
CA ASN A 213 -25.47 0.58 1.02
C ASN A 213 -25.52 -0.18 -0.31
N LEU A 214 -25.89 -1.46 -0.32
CA LEU A 214 -25.89 -2.31 -1.53
C LEU A 214 -26.74 -1.72 -2.67
N GLN A 215 -27.89 -1.12 -2.33
CA GLN A 215 -28.86 -0.56 -3.28
C GLN A 215 -28.56 0.89 -3.69
N SER A 216 -27.61 1.56 -3.01
CA SER A 216 -27.32 2.95 -3.30
C SER A 216 -26.59 3.09 -4.64
N SER A 217 -27.06 4.02 -5.48
CA SER A 217 -26.50 4.27 -6.81
C SER A 217 -25.06 4.78 -6.76
N ASN A 218 -24.66 5.42 -5.65
CA ASN A 218 -23.33 6.00 -5.49
C ASN A 218 -22.28 5.04 -4.92
N SER A 219 -22.66 3.86 -4.41
CA SER A 219 -21.75 2.94 -3.73
C SER A 219 -20.59 2.50 -4.62
N CYS A 220 -20.84 2.23 -5.91
CA CYS A 220 -19.80 1.87 -6.87
C CYS A 220 -18.77 3.00 -7.05
N THR A 221 -19.22 4.25 -7.08
CA THR A 221 -18.33 5.42 -7.20
C THR A 221 -17.49 5.58 -5.94
N LEU A 222 -18.11 5.53 -4.77
CA LEU A 222 -17.43 5.69 -3.48
C LEU A 222 -16.33 4.63 -3.28
N LEU A 223 -16.64 3.36 -3.54
CA LEU A 223 -15.68 2.26 -3.40
C LEU A 223 -14.55 2.35 -4.44
N ALA A 224 -14.87 2.64 -5.70
CA ALA A 224 -13.85 2.78 -6.74
C ALA A 224 -12.88 3.94 -6.46
N ASP A 225 -13.40 5.09 -6.02
CA ASP A 225 -12.58 6.24 -5.65
C ASP A 225 -11.71 5.93 -4.42
N LEU A 226 -12.26 5.20 -3.43
CA LEU A 226 -11.50 4.77 -2.25
C LEU A 226 -10.38 3.80 -2.61
N ILE A 227 -10.62 2.80 -3.48
CA ILE A 227 -9.59 1.88 -3.98
C ILE A 227 -8.47 2.65 -4.68
N GLU A 228 -8.82 3.59 -5.57
CA GLU A 228 -7.84 4.40 -6.29
C GLU A 228 -6.98 5.25 -5.34
N GLY A 229 -7.62 5.96 -4.40
CA GLY A 229 -6.90 6.80 -3.42
C GLY A 229 -6.05 6.00 -2.43
N TYR A 230 -6.56 4.87 -1.94
CA TYR A 230 -5.84 3.97 -1.05
C TYR A 230 -4.61 3.37 -1.73
N THR A 231 -4.78 2.73 -2.89
CA THR A 231 -3.68 2.08 -3.61
C THR A 231 -2.62 3.07 -4.06
N ALA A 232 -3.01 4.27 -4.53
CA ALA A 232 -2.07 5.32 -4.92
C ALA A 232 -1.17 5.77 -3.75
N THR A 233 -1.73 5.82 -2.54
CA THR A 233 -1.00 6.21 -1.32
C THR A 233 -0.17 5.05 -0.79
N ALA A 234 -0.78 3.89 -0.60
CA ALA A 234 -0.16 2.72 0.03
C ALA A 234 1.03 2.19 -0.78
N THR A 235 0.96 2.20 -2.12
CA THR A 235 2.01 1.65 -2.99
C THR A 235 3.38 2.30 -2.73
N SER A 236 3.43 3.63 -2.55
CA SER A 236 4.71 4.33 -2.30
C SER A 236 5.19 4.16 -0.86
N HIS A 237 4.28 4.08 0.11
CA HIS A 237 4.64 4.00 1.53
C HIS A 237 4.98 2.60 2.00
N TYR A 238 4.45 1.56 1.33
CA TYR A 238 4.68 0.17 1.67
C TYR A 238 5.73 -0.53 0.79
N ALA A 239 6.32 0.18 -0.19
CA ALA A 239 7.22 -0.41 -1.19
C ALA A 239 8.37 -1.28 -0.65
N GLU A 240 8.83 -1.03 0.59
CA GLU A 240 9.93 -1.76 1.24
C GLU A 240 9.47 -2.89 2.17
N SER A 241 8.17 -3.06 2.38
CA SER A 241 7.59 -4.00 3.34
C SER A 241 6.66 -5.00 2.63
N PRO A 242 7.10 -6.25 2.40
CA PRO A 242 6.25 -7.29 1.82
C PRO A 242 5.00 -7.59 2.64
N GLU A 243 5.07 -7.42 3.98
CA GLU A 243 3.93 -7.54 4.89
C GLU A 243 2.88 -6.47 4.59
N ASP A 244 3.29 -5.20 4.58
CA ASP A 244 2.36 -4.09 4.37
C ASP A 244 1.82 -4.06 2.92
N ILE A 245 2.64 -4.44 1.93
CA ILE A 245 2.17 -4.65 0.55
C ILE A 245 1.10 -5.74 0.53
N SER A 246 1.33 -6.87 1.21
CA SER A 246 0.36 -7.97 1.23
C SER A 246 -0.96 -7.57 1.92
N LEU A 247 -0.89 -6.76 2.97
CA LEU A 247 -2.07 -6.17 3.60
C LEU A 247 -2.79 -5.19 2.65
N MET A 248 -2.06 -4.35 1.94
CA MET A 248 -2.62 -3.45 0.93
C MET A 248 -3.33 -4.21 -0.18
N LEU A 249 -2.73 -5.27 -0.70
CA LEU A 249 -3.35 -6.10 -1.72
C LEU A 249 -4.62 -6.79 -1.19
N LEU A 250 -4.60 -7.27 0.06
CA LEU A 250 -5.77 -7.87 0.69
C LEU A 250 -6.91 -6.86 0.86
N THR A 251 -6.64 -5.69 1.46
CA THR A 251 -7.62 -4.60 1.63
C THR A 251 -8.19 -4.12 0.30
N SER A 252 -7.34 -3.99 -0.72
CA SER A 252 -7.79 -3.62 -2.07
C SER A 252 -8.77 -4.65 -2.66
N MET A 253 -8.58 -5.94 -2.35
CA MET A 253 -9.47 -7.00 -2.80
C MET A 253 -10.76 -7.09 -1.99
N ASP A 254 -10.73 -6.82 -0.68
CA ASP A 254 -11.96 -6.71 0.14
C ASP A 254 -12.86 -5.58 -0.39
N LEU A 255 -12.29 -4.39 -0.59
CA LEU A 255 -12.99 -3.25 -1.22
C LEU A 255 -13.49 -3.58 -2.63
N TRP A 256 -12.68 -4.29 -3.43
CA TRP A 256 -13.09 -4.72 -4.77
C TRP A 256 -14.25 -5.72 -4.73
N VAL A 257 -14.28 -6.66 -3.78
CA VAL A 257 -15.40 -7.60 -3.61
C VAL A 257 -16.68 -6.84 -3.27
N ALA A 258 -16.61 -5.82 -2.40
CA ALA A 258 -17.75 -4.95 -2.13
C ALA A 258 -18.21 -4.20 -3.40
N LEU A 259 -17.27 -3.70 -4.19
CA LEU A 259 -17.55 -3.02 -5.46
C LEU A 259 -18.21 -3.95 -6.49
N ASP A 260 -17.71 -5.19 -6.64
CA ASP A 260 -18.28 -6.20 -7.54
C ASP A 260 -19.71 -6.57 -7.13
N LYS A 261 -19.96 -6.77 -5.83
CA LYS A 261 -21.32 -7.03 -5.31
C LYS A 261 -22.28 -5.88 -5.63
N CYS A 262 -21.88 -4.63 -5.42
CA CYS A 262 -22.70 -3.46 -5.79
C CYS A 262 -22.93 -3.38 -7.31
N ALA A 263 -21.88 -3.56 -8.12
CA ALA A 263 -21.97 -3.45 -9.57
C ALA A 263 -22.87 -4.54 -10.17
N ILE A 264 -22.77 -5.78 -9.68
CA ILE A 264 -23.64 -6.90 -10.10
C ILE A 264 -25.08 -6.68 -9.64
N HIS A 265 -25.29 -6.12 -8.45
CA HIS A 265 -26.64 -5.80 -7.98
C HIS A 265 -27.32 -4.78 -8.89
N GLN A 266 -26.58 -3.77 -9.36
CA GLN A 266 -27.10 -2.74 -10.27
C GLN A 266 -27.18 -3.24 -11.73
N HIS A 267 -26.25 -4.10 -12.16
CA HIS A 267 -26.15 -4.61 -13.52
C HIS A 267 -25.80 -6.11 -13.51
N SER A 268 -26.84 -6.96 -13.45
CA SER A 268 -26.71 -8.41 -13.31
C SER A 268 -25.91 -9.09 -14.42
N LEU A 269 -25.90 -8.53 -15.64
CA LEU A 269 -25.14 -9.04 -16.77
C LEU A 269 -23.65 -9.21 -16.45
N LEU A 270 -23.07 -8.35 -15.59
CA LEU A 270 -21.66 -8.45 -15.17
C LEU A 270 -21.34 -9.84 -14.60
N SER A 271 -22.27 -10.45 -13.86
CA SER A 271 -22.10 -11.77 -13.22
C SER A 271 -21.78 -12.91 -14.19
N SER A 272 -22.04 -12.72 -15.49
CA SER A 272 -21.75 -13.72 -16.53
C SER A 272 -20.31 -13.68 -17.03
N TYR A 273 -19.49 -12.71 -16.61
CA TYR A 273 -18.14 -12.50 -17.12
C TYR A 273 -17.08 -12.71 -16.03
N ASP A 274 -15.97 -13.34 -16.39
CA ASP A 274 -14.81 -13.52 -15.52
C ASP A 274 -14.12 -12.16 -15.25
N PRO A 275 -13.93 -11.74 -13.99
CA PRO A 275 -13.25 -10.50 -13.66
C PRO A 275 -11.74 -10.49 -13.99
N GLY A 276 -11.12 -11.64 -14.24
CA GLY A 276 -9.73 -11.77 -14.70
C GLY A 276 -8.68 -12.06 -13.63
N PHE A 277 -9.08 -12.30 -12.38
CA PHE A 277 -8.16 -12.68 -11.29
C PHE A 277 -7.81 -14.17 -11.32
N SER A 278 -6.55 -14.52 -11.08
CA SER A 278 -6.09 -15.91 -10.97
C SER A 278 -6.28 -16.46 -9.56
N HIS A 279 -6.63 -17.75 -9.42
CA HIS A 279 -6.69 -18.43 -8.11
C HIS A 279 -5.34 -18.39 -7.35
N SER A 280 -4.23 -18.40 -8.09
CA SER A 280 -2.87 -18.40 -7.53
C SER A 280 -2.36 -17.03 -7.09
N LEU A 281 -3.10 -15.96 -7.40
CA LEU A 281 -2.69 -14.58 -7.18
C LEU A 281 -2.32 -14.28 -5.72
N PHE A 282 -2.99 -14.96 -4.78
CA PHE A 282 -2.89 -14.69 -3.35
C PHE A 282 -1.84 -15.54 -2.62
N ASN A 283 -1.29 -16.56 -3.29
CA ASN A 283 -0.33 -17.49 -2.67
C ASN A 283 0.95 -16.80 -2.14
N PRO A 284 1.46 -15.72 -2.76
CA PRO A 284 2.65 -15.02 -2.28
C PRO A 284 2.43 -14.10 -1.07
N PHE A 285 1.17 -13.81 -0.68
CA PHE A 285 0.89 -12.81 0.35
C PHE A 285 1.54 -13.21 1.70
N GLN A 286 2.04 -12.22 2.43
CA GLN A 286 2.57 -12.34 3.79
C GLN A 286 1.52 -11.87 4.80
N LEU A 287 0.77 -12.81 5.40
CA LEU A 287 -0.34 -12.50 6.30
C LEU A 287 -0.10 -13.09 7.70
N PRO A 288 0.53 -12.33 8.61
CA PRO A 288 0.87 -12.83 9.94
C PRO A 288 -0.34 -13.03 10.86
N LYS A 289 -1.43 -12.27 10.69
CA LYS A 289 -2.58 -12.29 11.61
C LYS A 289 -3.64 -13.29 11.16
N LYS A 290 -4.28 -13.95 12.14
CA LYS A 290 -5.43 -14.86 11.90
C LYS A 290 -6.54 -14.21 11.10
N LEU A 291 -6.94 -13.00 11.49
CA LEU A 291 -8.05 -12.27 10.87
C LEU A 291 -7.75 -11.90 9.39
N GLN A 292 -6.49 -11.63 9.04
CA GLN A 292 -6.08 -11.42 7.66
C GLN A 292 -6.24 -12.71 6.83
N MET A 293 -5.88 -13.87 7.39
CA MET A 293 -6.08 -15.16 6.72
C MET A 293 -7.56 -15.49 6.50
N GLU A 294 -8.43 -15.18 7.49
CA GLU A 294 -9.88 -15.33 7.39
C GLU A 294 -10.47 -14.43 6.30
N ARG A 295 -10.07 -13.16 6.26
CA ARG A 295 -10.44 -12.21 5.19
C ARG A 295 -10.03 -12.75 3.82
N LEU A 296 -8.80 -13.20 3.67
CA LEU A 296 -8.32 -13.76 2.41
C LEU A 296 -9.12 -14.98 1.98
N SER A 297 -9.50 -15.86 2.92
CA SER A 297 -10.36 -17.02 2.63
C SER A 297 -11.71 -16.58 2.03
N ARG A 298 -12.35 -15.54 2.60
CA ARG A 298 -13.61 -14.98 2.06
C ARG A 298 -13.44 -14.41 0.65
N VAL A 299 -12.38 -13.64 0.42
CA VAL A 299 -12.04 -13.08 -0.91
C VAL A 299 -11.85 -14.19 -1.94
N GLN A 300 -11.04 -15.20 -1.61
CA GLN A 300 -10.77 -16.31 -2.52
C GLN A 300 -12.01 -17.15 -2.84
N GLN A 301 -12.85 -17.42 -1.84
CA GLN A 301 -14.12 -18.11 -2.04
C GLN A 301 -15.03 -17.31 -2.97
N TYR A 302 -15.10 -15.98 -2.78
CA TYR A 302 -15.89 -15.11 -3.65
C TYR A 302 -15.37 -15.13 -5.09
N VAL A 303 -14.07 -14.90 -5.30
CA VAL A 303 -13.45 -14.91 -6.64
C VAL A 303 -13.62 -16.26 -7.31
N THR A 304 -13.42 -17.37 -6.59
CA THR A 304 -13.59 -18.72 -7.13
C THR A 304 -15.04 -18.99 -7.55
N LYS A 305 -16.00 -18.62 -6.70
CA LYS A 305 -17.43 -18.71 -7.03
C LYS A 305 -17.75 -17.86 -8.26
N ARG A 306 -17.15 -16.67 -8.35
CA ARG A 306 -17.38 -15.71 -9.43
C ARG A 306 -16.85 -16.21 -10.78
N ILE A 307 -15.67 -16.81 -10.80
CA ILE A 307 -15.07 -17.45 -11.98
C ILE A 307 -15.89 -18.66 -12.40
N ASN A 308 -16.24 -19.55 -11.47
CA ASN A 308 -17.02 -20.76 -11.75
C ASN A 308 -18.44 -20.47 -12.28
N ALA A 309 -19.02 -19.32 -11.89
CA ALA A 309 -20.32 -18.88 -12.38
C ALA A 309 -20.26 -18.12 -13.72
N SER A 310 -19.05 -17.75 -14.19
CA SER A 310 -18.90 -17.02 -15.43
C SER A 310 -19.14 -17.90 -16.66
N LEU A 311 -19.74 -17.31 -17.69
CA LEU A 311 -19.97 -17.93 -18.99
C LEU A 311 -18.93 -17.48 -20.02
N TYR A 312 -18.39 -16.27 -19.83
CA TYR A 312 -17.48 -15.62 -20.76
C TYR A 312 -16.18 -15.23 -20.06
N GLY A 313 -15.06 -15.37 -20.76
CA GLY A 313 -13.75 -14.98 -20.26
C GLY A 313 -13.57 -13.46 -20.10
N SER A 314 -12.54 -13.07 -19.35
CA SER A 314 -12.26 -11.67 -19.00
C SER A 314 -11.90 -10.77 -20.19
N LEU A 315 -11.43 -11.34 -21.30
CA LEU A 315 -11.14 -10.59 -22.53
C LEU A 315 -12.38 -9.88 -23.10
N HIS A 316 -13.57 -10.47 -22.91
CA HIS A 316 -14.84 -9.91 -23.36
C HIS A 316 -15.28 -8.66 -22.57
N LEU A 317 -14.63 -8.34 -21.45
CA LEU A 317 -14.86 -7.11 -20.67
C LEU A 317 -13.84 -6.00 -20.98
N PHE A 318 -12.58 -6.38 -21.22
CA PHE A 318 -11.46 -5.44 -21.23
C PHE A 318 -10.80 -5.26 -22.60
N ARG A 319 -11.12 -6.09 -23.59
CA ARG A 319 -10.40 -6.11 -24.87
C ARG A 319 -11.32 -6.24 -26.08
N ASP A 320 -12.14 -7.28 -26.09
CA ASP A 320 -12.82 -7.72 -27.31
C ASP A 320 -14.03 -6.85 -27.59
N ILE A 321 -14.04 -6.19 -28.74
CA ILE A 321 -15.11 -5.28 -29.17
C ILE A 321 -15.84 -5.79 -30.42
N ASP A 322 -15.27 -6.78 -31.09
CA ASP A 322 -15.73 -7.40 -32.32
C ASP A 322 -16.28 -8.82 -32.09
N ALA A 323 -16.40 -9.24 -30.83
CA ALA A 323 -17.04 -10.49 -30.44
C ALA A 323 -18.52 -10.27 -30.10
N LYS A 324 -19.39 -11.17 -30.58
CA LYS A 324 -20.83 -11.18 -30.25
C LYS A 324 -21.08 -11.30 -28.75
N ASP A 325 -20.22 -12.06 -28.07
CA ASP A 325 -20.29 -12.32 -26.65
C ASP A 325 -19.55 -11.28 -25.80
N SER A 326 -19.07 -10.18 -26.41
CA SER A 326 -18.51 -9.06 -25.64
C SER A 326 -19.56 -8.39 -24.77
N PHE A 327 -19.12 -7.88 -23.62
CA PHE A 327 -20.01 -7.22 -22.66
C PHE A 327 -20.77 -6.05 -23.28
N ALA A 328 -20.07 -5.22 -24.07
CA ALA A 328 -20.64 -4.05 -24.72
C ALA A 328 -21.78 -4.41 -25.67
N VAL A 329 -21.60 -5.46 -26.48
CA VAL A 329 -22.61 -5.92 -27.44
C VAL A 329 -23.81 -6.48 -26.70
N ARG A 330 -23.61 -7.35 -25.71
CA ARG A 330 -24.70 -7.95 -24.94
C ARG A 330 -25.49 -6.90 -24.16
N PHE A 331 -24.81 -5.92 -23.57
CA PHE A 331 -25.47 -4.82 -22.88
C PHE A 331 -26.30 -3.96 -23.83
N PHE A 332 -25.80 -3.69 -25.04
CA PHE A 332 -26.54 -2.96 -26.06
C PHE A 332 -27.87 -3.66 -26.43
N GLU A 333 -27.85 -5.00 -26.57
CA GLU A 333 -29.07 -5.75 -26.90
C GLU A 333 -30.14 -5.64 -25.81
N GLU A 334 -29.73 -5.56 -24.55
CA GLU A 334 -30.64 -5.44 -23.40
C GLU A 334 -31.06 -3.97 -23.13
N SER A 335 -30.36 -2.99 -23.71
CA SER A 335 -30.55 -1.57 -23.42
C SER A 335 -31.28 -0.80 -24.53
N LEU A 336 -32.56 -0.49 -24.28
CA LEU A 336 -33.35 0.34 -25.19
C LEU A 336 -32.74 1.75 -25.39
N HIS A 337 -32.14 2.31 -24.35
CA HIS A 337 -31.48 3.62 -24.40
C HIS A 337 -30.36 3.66 -25.44
N HIS A 338 -29.47 2.64 -25.44
CA HIS A 338 -28.39 2.56 -26.42
C HIS A 338 -28.90 2.30 -27.84
N GLN A 339 -30.00 1.55 -27.99
CA GLN A 339 -30.64 1.35 -29.29
C GLN A 339 -31.23 2.64 -29.86
N ILE A 340 -31.80 3.50 -29.00
CA ILE A 340 -32.27 4.84 -29.39
C ILE A 340 -31.07 5.72 -29.76
N LEU A 341 -30.02 5.75 -28.94
CA LEU A 341 -28.81 6.52 -29.20
C LEU A 341 -28.20 6.19 -30.57
N ARG A 342 -28.16 4.90 -30.94
CA ARG A 342 -27.73 4.48 -32.28
C ARG A 342 -28.59 5.11 -33.37
N ARG A 343 -29.92 5.02 -33.25
CA ARG A 343 -30.86 5.58 -34.25
C ARG A 343 -30.68 7.08 -34.40
N ASP A 344 -30.46 7.80 -33.30
CA ASP A 344 -30.24 9.25 -33.32
C ASP A 344 -28.93 9.62 -34.03
N ILE A 345 -27.86 8.86 -33.80
CA ILE A 345 -26.58 9.02 -34.50
C ILE A 345 -26.75 8.76 -36.00
N GLU A 346 -27.39 7.65 -36.37
CA GLU A 346 -27.59 7.27 -37.78
C GLU A 346 -28.52 8.26 -38.51
N ALA A 347 -29.57 8.76 -37.86
CA ALA A 347 -30.46 9.77 -38.41
C ALA A 347 -29.71 11.09 -38.67
N ALA A 348 -28.92 11.57 -37.71
CA ALA A 348 -28.11 12.76 -37.88
C ALA A 348 -27.05 12.58 -38.99
N ALA A 349 -26.39 11.41 -39.04
CA ALA A 349 -25.41 11.09 -40.06
C ALA A 349 -26.02 11.04 -41.48
N ASN A 350 -27.25 10.56 -41.61
CA ASN A 350 -27.97 10.58 -42.89
C ASN A 350 -28.29 12.01 -43.34
N ILE A 351 -28.72 12.88 -42.42
CA ILE A 351 -28.97 14.31 -42.74
C ILE A 351 -27.67 14.99 -43.19
N GLU A 352 -26.57 14.81 -42.44
CA GLU A 352 -25.26 15.38 -42.78
C GLU A 352 -24.75 14.86 -44.14
N ARG A 353 -24.95 13.56 -44.41
CA ARG A 353 -24.59 12.94 -45.69
C ARG A 353 -25.41 13.50 -46.85
N GLU A 354 -26.71 13.66 -46.68
CA GLU A 354 -27.60 14.20 -47.72
C GLU A 354 -27.28 15.68 -48.04
N GLN A 355 -27.04 16.48 -47.00
CA GLN A 355 -26.53 17.85 -47.17
C GLN A 355 -25.21 17.87 -47.94
N LYS A 356 -24.33 16.88 -47.70
CA LYS A 356 -23.06 16.79 -48.40
C LYS A 356 -23.21 16.45 -49.89
N LYS A 357 -24.19 15.62 -50.23
CA LYS A 357 -24.53 15.32 -51.63
C LYS A 357 -25.02 16.55 -52.37
N MET A 358 -25.92 17.33 -51.74
CA MET A 358 -26.38 18.60 -52.30
C MET A 358 -25.23 19.61 -52.49
N GLU A 359 -24.31 19.72 -51.52
CA GLU A 359 -23.11 20.55 -51.66
C GLU A 359 -22.24 20.10 -52.84
N PHE A 360 -22.07 18.78 -53.02
CA PHE A 360 -21.31 18.22 -54.12
C PHE A 360 -21.95 18.52 -55.48
N GLU A 361 -23.25 18.31 -55.64
CA GLU A 361 -23.97 18.59 -56.88
C GLU A 361 -23.88 20.08 -57.27
N GLU A 362 -24.03 20.99 -56.30
CA GLU A 362 -23.88 22.43 -56.54
C GLU A 362 -22.46 22.78 -56.99
N LYS A 363 -21.43 22.27 -56.29
CA LYS A 363 -20.02 22.50 -56.66
C LYS A 363 -19.67 21.86 -58.01
N HIS A 364 -20.26 20.71 -58.33
CA HIS A 364 -20.08 20.03 -59.61
C HIS A 364 -20.73 20.83 -60.75
N ARG A 365 -21.94 21.38 -60.55
CA ARG A 365 -22.56 22.31 -61.51
C ARG A 365 -21.73 23.58 -61.74
N GLN A 366 -21.20 24.17 -60.67
CA GLN A 366 -20.31 25.34 -60.78
C GLN A 366 -19.02 25.02 -61.52
N TYR A 367 -18.42 23.85 -61.27
CA TYR A 367 -17.22 23.39 -61.98
C TYR A 367 -17.45 23.27 -63.49
N HIS A 368 -18.52 22.61 -63.92
CA HIS A 368 -18.85 22.47 -65.36
C HIS A 368 -19.19 23.82 -65.99
N ARG A 369 -19.96 24.68 -65.30
CA ARG A 369 -20.25 26.04 -65.78
C ARG A 369 -18.98 26.85 -66.03
N MET A 370 -18.04 26.85 -65.08
CA MET A 370 -16.75 27.54 -65.24
C MET A 370 -15.93 26.99 -66.42
N LEU A 371 -15.99 25.68 -66.67
CA LEU A 371 -15.32 25.07 -67.82
C LEU A 371 -15.98 25.47 -69.15
N GLU A 372 -17.31 25.43 -69.23
CA GLU A 372 -18.09 25.86 -70.40
C GLU A 372 -17.83 27.34 -70.73
N GLU A 373 -17.94 28.24 -69.76
CA GLU A 373 -17.63 29.67 -69.92
C GLU A 373 -16.17 29.89 -70.37
N SER A 374 -15.23 29.08 -69.86
CA SER A 374 -13.82 29.15 -70.28
C SER A 374 -13.60 28.66 -71.71
N ALA A 375 -14.45 27.79 -72.24
CA ALA A 375 -14.36 27.28 -73.60
C ALA A 375 -14.75 28.36 -74.63
N GLU A 376 -15.68 29.23 -74.27
CA GLU A 376 -16.17 30.35 -75.10
C GLU A 376 -15.20 31.54 -75.15
N ILE A 377 -14.28 31.63 -74.18
CA ILE A 377 -13.29 32.71 -74.09
C ILE A 377 -11.98 32.27 -74.77
N CYS A 378 -11.29 33.19 -75.45
CA CYS A 378 -9.94 32.97 -75.97
C CYS A 378 -8.88 33.59 -75.05
N CYS A 379 -7.70 32.99 -74.98
CA CYS A 379 -6.58 33.58 -74.26
C CYS A 379 -5.82 34.54 -75.18
N ASP A 380 -5.70 35.81 -74.77
CA ASP A 380 -4.77 36.74 -75.41
C ASP A 380 -3.33 36.36 -75.06
N ARG A 381 -2.58 35.90 -76.07
CA ARG A 381 -1.16 35.53 -75.93
C ARG A 381 -0.30 36.76 -76.18
N ILE A 382 0.47 37.15 -75.17
CA ILE A 382 1.48 38.21 -75.31
C ILE A 382 2.81 37.52 -75.65
N GLN A 383 3.39 37.85 -76.80
CA GLN A 383 4.72 37.37 -77.19
C GLN A 383 5.81 38.23 -76.54
N TRP A 384 6.71 37.61 -75.78
CA TRP A 384 7.95 38.23 -75.33
C TRP A 384 9.14 37.64 -76.10
N ASN A 385 9.67 38.44 -77.04
CA ASN A 385 10.94 38.27 -77.76
C ASN A 385 11.11 37.02 -78.64
N ARG A 386 12.09 37.11 -79.56
CA ARG A 386 12.39 36.18 -80.69
C ARG A 386 12.66 34.70 -80.32
N HIS A 387 12.57 34.32 -79.03
CA HIS A 387 12.74 32.94 -78.55
C HIS A 387 11.44 32.40 -77.91
N SER A 388 10.36 32.37 -78.71
CA SER A 388 9.27 31.40 -78.65
C SER A 388 8.79 30.88 -77.27
N ARG A 389 8.50 31.74 -76.30
CA ARG A 389 7.63 31.39 -75.15
C ARG A 389 6.46 32.37 -75.10
N SER A 390 5.29 31.91 -75.53
CA SER A 390 4.03 32.64 -75.32
C SER A 390 3.58 32.39 -73.88
N THR A 391 3.56 33.42 -73.04
CA THR A 391 3.00 33.38 -71.69
C THR A 391 1.69 34.17 -71.64
N HIS A 392 0.73 33.67 -70.86
CA HIS A 392 -0.55 34.38 -70.64
C HIS A 392 -0.33 35.64 -69.80
N GLY A 393 -1.11 36.69 -70.04
CA GLY A 393 -1.16 37.84 -69.13
C GLY A 393 -1.68 37.43 -67.75
N PRO A 394 -1.19 38.02 -66.64
CA PRO A 394 -1.56 37.62 -65.26
C PRO A 394 -3.07 37.74 -64.95
N ASN A 395 -3.82 38.53 -65.73
CA ASN A 395 -5.25 38.76 -65.57
C ASN A 395 -6.11 38.07 -66.65
N CYS A 396 -5.62 36.99 -67.28
CA CYS A 396 -6.39 36.28 -68.30
C CYS A 396 -7.62 35.58 -67.68
N THR A 397 -8.82 36.05 -68.02
CA THR A 397 -10.10 35.56 -67.49
C THR A 397 -10.28 34.05 -67.70
N LYS A 398 -9.93 33.53 -68.88
CA LYS A 398 -9.95 32.08 -69.15
C LYS A 398 -9.04 31.28 -68.22
N CYS A 399 -7.79 31.75 -68.02
CA CYS A 399 -6.86 31.08 -67.12
C CYS A 399 -7.33 31.16 -65.65
N GLN A 400 -7.97 32.26 -65.26
CA GLN A 400 -8.55 32.42 -63.93
C GLN A 400 -9.76 31.49 -63.72
N LEU A 401 -10.64 31.33 -64.71
CA LEU A 401 -11.76 30.39 -64.64
C LEU A 401 -11.29 28.94 -64.54
N ILE A 402 -10.34 28.52 -65.39
CA ILE A 402 -9.75 27.18 -65.35
C ILE A 402 -9.00 26.96 -64.03
N SER A 403 -8.23 27.94 -63.55
CA SER A 403 -7.52 27.86 -62.27
C SER A 403 -8.51 27.77 -61.11
N SER A 404 -9.60 28.53 -61.13
CA SER A 404 -10.64 28.49 -60.11
C SER A 404 -11.32 27.12 -60.10
N ALA A 405 -11.79 26.64 -61.25
CA ALA A 405 -12.40 25.32 -61.41
C ALA A 405 -11.46 24.17 -60.96
N THR A 406 -10.19 24.21 -61.36
CA THR A 406 -9.19 23.18 -60.98
C THR A 406 -8.74 23.26 -59.52
N SER A 407 -8.95 24.41 -58.87
CA SER A 407 -8.71 24.59 -57.43
C SER A 407 -9.91 24.21 -56.55
N MET A 408 -11.11 24.08 -57.13
CA MET A 408 -12.33 23.74 -56.41
C MET A 408 -12.20 22.38 -55.71
N GLN A 409 -12.57 22.40 -54.43
CA GLN A 409 -12.39 21.27 -53.54
C GLN A 409 -13.64 21.05 -52.68
N ILE A 410 -13.84 19.80 -52.30
CA ILE A 410 -14.88 19.38 -51.37
C ILE A 410 -14.26 18.48 -50.30
N THR A 411 -14.66 18.70 -49.06
CA THR A 411 -14.26 17.84 -47.95
C THR A 411 -15.05 16.53 -47.98
N VAL A 412 -14.44 15.45 -47.51
CA VAL A 412 -15.10 14.14 -47.43
C VAL A 412 -16.01 14.09 -46.19
N HIS A 413 -17.18 13.49 -46.35
CA HIS A 413 -18.05 13.09 -45.25
C HIS A 413 -17.81 11.61 -44.92
N GLU A 414 -17.28 11.34 -43.74
CA GLU A 414 -17.05 9.99 -43.23
C GLU A 414 -18.20 9.57 -42.31
N TRP A 415 -18.75 8.38 -42.54
CA TRP A 415 -19.79 7.82 -41.65
C TRP A 415 -19.27 7.70 -40.21
N PRO A 416 -20.05 8.08 -39.19
CA PRO A 416 -19.54 8.15 -37.82
C PRO A 416 -19.33 6.79 -37.16
N LEU A 417 -20.18 5.81 -37.43
CA LEU A 417 -20.12 4.49 -36.79
C LEU A 417 -19.35 3.45 -37.63
N PRO A 418 -18.74 2.43 -37.02
CA PRO A 418 -18.14 1.32 -37.75
C PRO A 418 -19.14 0.61 -38.67
N GLY A 419 -18.64 -0.01 -39.76
CA GLY A 419 -19.50 -0.66 -40.74
C GLY A 419 -20.00 -2.05 -40.34
N ARG A 420 -19.36 -2.71 -39.36
CA ARG A 420 -19.80 -4.02 -38.86
C ARG A 420 -20.74 -3.85 -37.69
N GLU A 421 -21.88 -4.55 -37.75
CA GLU A 421 -22.94 -4.49 -36.74
C GLU A 421 -22.44 -4.69 -35.30
N ILE A 422 -21.53 -5.64 -35.08
CA ILE A 422 -20.96 -5.93 -33.75
C ILE A 422 -20.13 -4.74 -33.24
N GLU A 423 -19.25 -4.19 -34.09
CA GLU A 423 -18.42 -3.03 -33.75
C GLU A 423 -19.27 -1.77 -33.53
N THR A 424 -20.38 -1.62 -34.27
CA THR A 424 -21.35 -0.53 -34.07
C THR A 424 -21.98 -0.60 -32.68
N LYS A 425 -22.46 -1.78 -32.26
CA LYS A 425 -23.05 -1.97 -30.92
C LYS A 425 -22.07 -1.64 -29.81
N SER A 426 -20.84 -2.15 -29.93
CA SER A 426 -19.75 -1.83 -29.01
C SER A 426 -19.44 -0.33 -28.98
N ALA A 427 -19.33 0.32 -30.14
CA ALA A 427 -19.03 1.74 -30.22
C ALA A 427 -20.12 2.59 -29.54
N VAL A 428 -21.40 2.27 -29.76
CA VAL A 428 -22.50 3.02 -29.15
C VAL A 428 -22.54 2.82 -27.63
N PHE A 429 -22.31 1.61 -27.14
CA PHE A 429 -22.15 1.36 -25.70
C PHE A 429 -21.00 2.17 -25.09
N GLU A 430 -19.84 2.23 -25.76
CA GLU A 430 -18.67 2.94 -25.23
C GLU A 430 -18.79 4.48 -25.27
N LEU A 431 -19.77 5.03 -25.99
CA LEU A 431 -20.09 6.46 -25.93
C LEU A 431 -20.82 6.85 -24.63
N ASP A 432 -21.59 5.93 -24.04
CA ASP A 432 -22.44 6.17 -22.87
C ASP A 432 -22.42 5.02 -21.85
N VAL A 433 -21.22 4.61 -21.44
CA VAL A 433 -21.07 3.53 -20.45
C VAL A 433 -21.70 3.93 -19.11
N PRO A 434 -22.62 3.11 -18.54
CA PRO A 434 -23.20 3.37 -17.22
C PRO A 434 -22.15 3.56 -16.13
N THR A 435 -22.36 4.54 -15.26
CA THR A 435 -21.38 4.97 -14.23
C THR A 435 -20.87 3.81 -13.37
N ALA A 436 -21.75 2.93 -12.90
CA ALA A 436 -21.36 1.79 -12.07
C ALA A 436 -20.43 0.81 -12.80
N ILE A 437 -20.74 0.50 -14.06
CA ILE A 437 -19.91 -0.35 -14.92
C ILE A 437 -18.58 0.33 -15.22
N ALA A 438 -18.59 1.62 -15.53
CA ALA A 438 -17.36 2.37 -15.78
C ALA A 438 -16.43 2.39 -14.56
N LYS A 439 -16.98 2.63 -13.36
CA LYS A 439 -16.23 2.63 -12.09
C LYS A 439 -15.70 1.25 -11.75
N TRP A 440 -16.53 0.23 -11.83
CA TRP A 440 -16.12 -1.16 -11.63
C TRP A 440 -15.02 -1.58 -12.62
N ARG A 441 -15.21 -1.30 -13.91
CA ARG A 441 -14.28 -1.71 -14.97
C ARG A 441 -12.92 -1.02 -14.83
N ASN A 442 -12.92 0.28 -14.52
CA ASN A 442 -11.67 1.03 -14.30
C ASN A 442 -10.93 0.55 -13.04
N ALA A 443 -11.64 0.34 -11.92
CA ALA A 443 -11.02 -0.15 -10.68
C ALA A 443 -10.44 -1.56 -10.86
N THR A 444 -11.23 -2.47 -11.45
CA THR A 444 -10.78 -3.85 -11.72
C THR A 444 -9.57 -3.87 -12.64
N TYR A 445 -9.60 -3.10 -13.73
CA TYR A 445 -8.48 -3.00 -14.66
C TYR A 445 -7.24 -2.39 -14.02
N ALA A 446 -7.40 -1.34 -13.20
CA ALA A 446 -6.29 -0.74 -12.47
C ALA A 446 -5.65 -1.73 -11.48
N LEU A 447 -6.45 -2.52 -10.76
CA LEU A 447 -5.91 -3.60 -9.92
C LEU A 447 -5.12 -4.61 -10.75
N LEU A 448 -5.68 -5.11 -11.85
CA LEU A 448 -5.01 -6.10 -12.71
C LEU A 448 -3.69 -5.58 -13.29
N VAL A 449 -3.66 -4.33 -13.76
CA VAL A 449 -2.56 -3.80 -14.58
C VAL A 449 -1.56 -2.96 -13.79
N ASP A 450 -2.00 -2.17 -12.81
CA ASP A 450 -1.10 -1.28 -12.06
C ASP A 450 -0.60 -1.93 -10.77
N ILE A 451 -1.46 -2.70 -10.09
CA ILE A 451 -1.19 -3.21 -8.75
C ILE A 451 -0.69 -4.66 -8.79
N PHE A 452 -1.37 -5.53 -9.52
CA PHE A 452 -1.03 -6.94 -9.62
C PHE A 452 -0.01 -7.28 -10.73
N SER A 453 0.31 -6.34 -11.62
CA SER A 453 1.27 -6.53 -12.71
C SER A 453 2.45 -5.57 -12.57
N PRO A 454 3.52 -5.92 -11.85
CA PRO A 454 4.67 -5.04 -11.67
C PRO A 454 5.25 -4.63 -13.03
N VAL A 455 5.31 -3.32 -13.25
CA VAL A 455 5.61 -2.71 -14.55
C VAL A 455 7.04 -3.04 -14.97
N ALA A 456 7.22 -3.67 -16.14
CA ALA A 456 8.46 -3.59 -16.88
C ALA A 456 8.64 -2.14 -17.35
N SER A 457 9.47 -1.39 -16.64
CA SER A 457 9.78 0.01 -16.87
C SER A 457 10.54 0.13 -18.20
N ASN A 458 9.80 0.17 -19.33
CA ASN A 458 10.26 0.61 -20.66
C ASN A 458 9.09 0.58 -21.69
N LEU A 459 7.94 1.17 -21.35
CA LEU A 459 6.78 1.22 -22.26
C LEU A 459 6.66 2.59 -22.91
N GLN A 460 7.64 2.98 -23.73
CA GLN A 460 7.40 4.08 -24.69
C GLN A 460 6.42 3.59 -25.76
N SER A 461 5.41 4.42 -26.03
CA SER A 461 4.48 4.24 -27.14
C SER A 461 4.32 5.57 -27.84
N ASP A 462 5.02 5.73 -28.96
CA ASP A 462 4.99 6.97 -29.74
C ASP A 462 3.95 6.91 -30.88
N THR A 463 2.94 6.05 -30.75
CA THR A 463 1.93 5.86 -31.81
C THR A 463 0.76 6.81 -31.60
N LYS A 464 0.56 7.70 -32.58
CA LYS A 464 -0.63 8.54 -32.64
C LYS A 464 -1.90 7.68 -32.76
N VAL A 465 -2.84 7.87 -31.84
CA VAL A 465 -4.14 7.19 -31.82
C VAL A 465 -5.31 8.17 -31.96
N TYR A 466 -6.43 7.67 -32.48
CA TYR A 466 -7.66 8.44 -32.71
C TYR A 466 -8.80 7.87 -31.86
N PHE A 467 -9.28 8.65 -30.90
CA PHE A 467 -10.32 8.23 -29.96
C PHE A 467 -11.73 8.33 -30.55
N LEU A 468 -12.59 7.37 -30.23
CA LEU A 468 -14.01 7.37 -30.60
C LEU A 468 -14.72 8.65 -30.11
N SER A 469 -14.52 8.99 -28.84
CA SER A 469 -15.13 10.15 -28.18
C SER A 469 -14.70 11.51 -28.78
N LYS A 470 -13.57 11.55 -29.48
CA LYS A 470 -13.04 12.76 -30.12
C LYS A 470 -13.33 12.82 -31.62
N PHE A 471 -13.98 11.81 -32.19
CA PHE A 471 -14.37 11.82 -33.59
C PHE A 471 -15.48 12.85 -33.81
N SER A 472 -15.34 13.73 -34.80
CA SER A 472 -16.21 14.90 -34.98
C SER A 472 -17.69 14.55 -35.14
N GLY A 473 -18.00 13.42 -35.76
CA GLY A 473 -19.39 12.94 -35.91
C GLY A 473 -19.99 12.32 -34.64
N LEU A 474 -19.17 12.03 -33.62
CA LEU A 474 -19.58 11.32 -32.40
C LEU A 474 -19.36 12.11 -31.11
N SER A 475 -18.50 13.13 -31.11
CA SER A 475 -18.11 13.84 -29.89
C SER A 475 -19.27 14.49 -29.13
N LYS A 476 -20.35 14.84 -29.83
CA LYS A 476 -21.58 15.38 -29.23
C LYS A 476 -22.40 14.35 -28.44
N TYR A 477 -22.20 13.06 -28.72
CA TYR A 477 -22.89 11.94 -28.08
C TYR A 477 -22.06 11.28 -26.97
N ALA A 478 -20.81 11.69 -26.77
CA ALA A 478 -19.97 11.18 -25.70
C ALA A 478 -20.40 11.80 -24.37
N SER A 479 -21.32 11.15 -23.67
CA SER A 479 -21.86 11.55 -22.36
C SER A 479 -21.02 11.03 -21.19
N SER A 480 -20.35 9.88 -21.37
CA SER A 480 -19.51 9.31 -20.32
C SER A 480 -18.26 10.17 -20.12
N ARG A 481 -17.94 10.56 -18.86
CA ARG A 481 -16.64 11.17 -18.54
C ARG A 481 -15.57 10.20 -19.00
N THR A 482 -14.78 10.61 -19.99
CA THR A 482 -13.78 9.74 -20.64
C THR A 482 -12.88 9.10 -19.60
N GLY A 483 -13.14 7.83 -19.29
CA GLY A 483 -12.39 7.06 -18.30
C GLY A 483 -11.02 6.66 -18.82
N ARG A 484 -10.29 5.89 -18.02
CA ARG A 484 -8.98 5.35 -18.41
C ARG A 484 -9.08 4.49 -19.67
N LEU A 485 -10.05 3.59 -19.71
CA LEU A 485 -10.32 2.69 -20.83
C LEU A 485 -11.24 3.35 -21.86
N GLN A 486 -10.76 3.46 -23.10
CA GLN A 486 -11.49 4.08 -24.20
C GLN A 486 -11.24 3.33 -25.51
N LEU A 487 -12.18 3.44 -26.45
CA LEU A 487 -11.96 2.96 -27.82
C LEU A 487 -11.07 3.93 -28.60
N ALA A 488 -9.98 3.39 -29.15
CA ALA A 488 -9.07 4.13 -30.00
C ALA A 488 -8.68 3.33 -31.25
N SER A 489 -8.36 4.04 -32.33
CA SER A 489 -7.93 3.48 -33.61
C SER A 489 -6.51 3.93 -33.94
N ARG A 490 -5.68 3.01 -34.46
CA ARG A 490 -4.38 3.34 -35.09
C ARG A 490 -4.57 3.94 -36.48
N LYS A 491 -5.65 3.57 -37.17
CA LYS A 491 -6.01 4.14 -38.48
C LYS A 491 -6.53 5.56 -38.29
N LYS A 492 -6.10 6.44 -39.17
CA LYS A 492 -6.49 7.86 -39.20
C LYS A 492 -7.86 8.02 -39.86
N PRO A 493 -8.74 8.90 -39.35
CA PRO A 493 -10.00 9.20 -40.03
C PRO A 493 -9.74 9.85 -41.39
N PHE A 494 -10.57 9.56 -42.37
CA PHE A 494 -10.46 10.10 -43.72
C PHE A 494 -10.47 11.62 -43.72
N VAL A 495 -11.29 12.24 -42.88
CA VAL A 495 -11.40 13.70 -42.72
C VAL A 495 -10.04 14.34 -42.42
N ASN A 496 -9.16 13.65 -41.67
CA ASN A 496 -7.85 14.17 -41.30
C ASN A 496 -6.76 13.68 -42.26
N ALA A 497 -6.99 12.62 -43.03
CA ALA A 497 -6.02 12.05 -43.96
C ALA A 497 -5.79 12.96 -45.17
N HIS A 498 -4.76 12.67 -45.98
CA HIS A 498 -4.53 13.37 -47.26
C HIS A 498 -5.71 13.19 -48.24
N TYR A 499 -6.62 12.26 -47.94
CA TYR A 499 -7.86 12.01 -48.67
C TYR A 499 -9.06 12.83 -48.16
N GLY A 500 -8.91 13.63 -47.10
CA GLY A 500 -10.01 14.36 -46.46
C GLY A 500 -10.57 15.50 -47.29
N THR A 501 -9.87 15.91 -48.35
CA THR A 501 -10.34 16.88 -49.34
C THR A 501 -10.06 16.37 -50.73
N LYS A 502 -11.03 16.44 -51.63
CA LYS A 502 -10.92 16.00 -53.02
C LYS A 502 -11.22 17.13 -53.99
N LYS A 503 -10.53 17.11 -55.13
CA LYS A 503 -10.82 18.00 -56.25
C LYS A 503 -12.10 17.56 -56.94
N ILE A 504 -12.96 18.52 -57.30
CA ILE A 504 -14.25 18.23 -57.95
C ILE A 504 -14.07 17.47 -59.27
N SER A 505 -13.01 17.76 -60.02
CA SER A 505 -12.72 17.17 -61.34
C SER A 505 -12.60 15.64 -61.36
N GLY A 506 -12.37 15.00 -60.22
CA GLY A 506 -12.24 13.54 -60.10
C GLY A 506 -12.98 12.96 -58.89
N ALA A 507 -13.88 13.73 -58.29
CA ALA A 507 -14.68 13.27 -57.16
C ALA A 507 -15.98 12.63 -57.67
N THR A 508 -16.31 11.46 -57.13
CA THR A 508 -17.63 10.85 -57.24
C THR A 508 -18.36 10.95 -55.90
N GLU A 509 -19.68 10.76 -55.90
CA GLU A 509 -20.49 10.73 -54.67
C GLU A 509 -19.95 9.71 -53.66
N GLU A 510 -19.65 8.49 -54.10
CA GLU A 510 -19.04 7.42 -53.28
C GLU A 510 -17.68 7.83 -52.70
N SER A 511 -16.92 8.64 -53.45
CA SER A 511 -15.61 9.10 -53.04
C SER A 511 -15.67 10.22 -51.99
N ILE A 512 -16.82 10.90 -51.87
CA ILE A 512 -17.09 12.00 -50.93
C ILE A 512 -17.82 11.48 -49.70
N CYS A 513 -18.78 10.58 -49.88
CA CYS A 513 -19.54 9.95 -48.81
C CYS A 513 -18.93 8.58 -48.47
N VAL A 514 -17.82 8.60 -47.73
CA VAL A 514 -17.11 7.37 -47.36
C VAL A 514 -17.70 6.73 -46.10
N ASN A 515 -17.48 5.43 -45.95
CA ASN A 515 -17.75 4.71 -44.70
C ASN A 515 -16.63 4.96 -43.69
N ASN A 516 -16.91 4.66 -42.42
CA ASN A 516 -15.95 4.80 -41.33
C ASN A 516 -14.68 3.97 -41.62
N GLY A 517 -13.52 4.63 -41.61
CA GLY A 517 -12.23 3.99 -41.84
C GLY A 517 -11.49 3.60 -40.56
N LEU A 518 -12.06 3.91 -39.39
CA LEU A 518 -11.43 3.66 -38.10
C LEU A 518 -11.60 2.20 -37.70
N GLN A 519 -10.58 1.65 -37.06
CA GLN A 519 -10.60 0.30 -36.53
C GLN A 519 -10.31 0.40 -35.04
N TYR A 520 -11.38 0.39 -34.26
CA TYR A 520 -11.29 0.59 -32.82
C TYR A 520 -10.74 -0.64 -32.13
N SER A 521 -10.12 -0.42 -30.97
CA SER A 521 -9.74 -1.42 -30.00
C SER A 521 -9.65 -0.75 -28.64
N MET A 522 -9.77 -1.52 -27.56
CA MET A 522 -9.70 -0.97 -26.22
C MET A 522 -8.28 -0.47 -25.90
N TYR A 523 -8.20 0.77 -25.42
CA TYR A 523 -6.97 1.50 -25.19
C TYR A 523 -6.92 2.06 -23.77
N ASP A 524 -5.76 1.89 -23.13
CA ASP A 524 -5.43 2.48 -21.84
C ASP A 524 -4.79 3.85 -22.04
N SER A 525 -5.53 4.91 -21.71
CA SER A 525 -5.06 6.29 -21.82
C SER A 525 -3.99 6.67 -20.79
N LYS A 526 -3.91 5.97 -19.64
CA LYS A 526 -2.88 6.23 -18.60
C LYS A 526 -1.52 5.71 -19.05
N LEU A 527 -1.46 4.47 -19.55
CA LEU A 527 -0.23 3.83 -20.01
C LEU A 527 0.07 4.04 -21.50
N SER A 528 -0.86 4.65 -22.24
CA SER A 528 -0.76 4.87 -23.68
C SER A 528 -0.50 3.58 -24.51
N LYS A 529 -1.22 2.51 -24.18
CA LYS A 529 -1.11 1.18 -24.82
C LYS A 529 -2.47 0.53 -25.02
N PHE A 530 -2.57 -0.40 -25.96
CA PHE A 530 -3.77 -1.23 -26.12
C PHE A 530 -3.85 -2.28 -25.01
N THR A 531 -5.05 -2.58 -24.51
CA THR A 531 -5.23 -3.47 -23.35
C THR A 531 -4.73 -4.90 -23.60
N GLY A 532 -4.79 -5.36 -24.86
CA GLY A 532 -4.25 -6.66 -25.26
C GLY A 532 -2.74 -6.80 -25.06
N GLU A 533 -1.99 -5.70 -24.90
CA GLU A 533 -0.57 -5.73 -24.58
C GLU A 533 -0.31 -5.80 -23.06
N LEU A 534 -1.30 -5.50 -22.23
CA LEU A 534 -1.14 -5.26 -20.79
C LEU A 534 -1.75 -6.36 -19.90
N LEU A 535 -2.84 -6.98 -20.34
CA LEU A 535 -3.55 -8.01 -19.57
C LEU A 535 -2.80 -9.34 -19.50
N GLY A 536 -3.11 -10.15 -18.48
CA GLY A 536 -2.55 -11.50 -18.31
C GLY A 536 -1.14 -11.58 -17.72
N ARG A 537 -0.68 -10.50 -17.06
CA ARG A 537 0.67 -10.38 -16.49
C ARG A 537 0.68 -10.33 -14.96
N CYS A 538 -0.42 -10.71 -14.30
CA CYS A 538 -0.53 -10.60 -12.86
C CYS A 538 0.50 -11.51 -12.17
N ASP A 539 1.49 -10.91 -11.52
CA ASP A 539 2.54 -11.57 -10.76
C ASP A 539 2.97 -10.67 -9.60
N VAL A 540 2.58 -11.03 -8.39
CA VAL A 540 2.95 -10.31 -7.17
C VAL A 540 4.04 -11.00 -6.37
N LEU A 541 4.62 -12.09 -6.91
CA LEU A 541 5.59 -12.90 -6.18
C LEU A 541 6.74 -12.03 -5.66
N ARG A 542 7.30 -11.20 -6.54
CA ARG A 542 8.46 -10.37 -6.22
C ARG A 542 8.17 -9.33 -5.12
N ILE A 543 7.03 -8.65 -5.20
CA ILE A 543 6.67 -7.55 -4.27
C ILE A 543 6.18 -8.08 -2.92
N CYS A 544 5.70 -9.33 -2.86
CA CYS A 544 5.27 -10.00 -1.64
C CYS A 544 6.34 -10.94 -1.05
N THR A 545 7.57 -10.94 -1.58
CA THR A 545 8.66 -11.78 -1.05
C THR A 545 9.73 -10.91 -0.42
N PHE A 546 10.19 -11.29 0.79
CA PHE A 546 11.31 -10.64 1.45
C PHE A 546 12.58 -10.67 0.59
N GLN A 547 13.25 -9.52 0.53
CA GLN A 547 14.45 -9.33 -0.28
C GLN A 547 15.70 -9.51 0.56
N LEU A 548 16.53 -10.48 0.19
CA LEU A 548 17.79 -10.71 0.89
C LEU A 548 18.72 -9.50 0.70
N PRO A 549 19.39 -9.04 1.77
CA PRO A 549 20.38 -7.98 1.69
C PRO A 549 21.60 -8.43 0.89
N CYS A 550 22.38 -7.46 0.41
CA CYS A 550 23.68 -7.73 -0.19
C CYS A 550 24.59 -8.40 0.84
N GLY A 551 25.11 -9.58 0.53
CA GLY A 551 25.93 -10.34 1.47
C GLY A 551 26.11 -11.81 1.06
N PRO A 552 26.58 -12.66 2.00
CA PRO A 552 26.82 -14.08 1.76
C PRO A 552 25.60 -14.85 1.22
N TYR A 553 24.39 -14.46 1.62
CA TYR A 553 23.14 -15.09 1.19
C TYR A 553 22.53 -14.44 -0.07
N GLY A 554 23.12 -13.37 -0.61
CA GLY A 554 22.51 -12.58 -1.70
C GLY A 554 22.21 -13.38 -2.97
N THR A 555 22.95 -14.47 -3.23
CA THR A 555 22.71 -15.38 -4.37
C THR A 555 21.62 -16.42 -4.11
N LEU A 556 21.07 -16.48 -2.89
CA LEU A 556 20.14 -17.51 -2.43
C LEU A 556 18.68 -17.03 -2.41
N GLN A 557 18.36 -15.93 -3.09
CA GLN A 557 17.01 -15.34 -3.15
C GLN A 557 15.95 -16.36 -3.61
N PHE A 558 16.33 -17.29 -4.49
CA PHE A 558 15.43 -18.36 -4.97
C PHE A 558 14.84 -19.21 -3.84
N ALA A 559 15.52 -19.33 -2.69
CA ALA A 559 15.03 -20.06 -1.52
C ALA A 559 13.86 -19.34 -0.84
N LEU A 560 13.76 -18.01 -0.98
CA LEU A 560 12.61 -17.22 -0.52
C LEU A 560 11.54 -17.09 -1.61
N ASP A 561 11.93 -17.05 -2.88
CA ASP A 561 10.99 -16.84 -3.99
C ASP A 561 10.02 -18.02 -4.18
N GLY A 562 10.37 -19.24 -3.78
CA GLY A 562 9.46 -20.37 -3.95
C GLY A 562 9.85 -21.65 -3.22
N THR A 563 8.89 -22.56 -3.16
CA THR A 563 8.97 -23.85 -2.45
C THR A 563 9.12 -25.04 -3.41
N THR A 564 9.35 -24.81 -4.70
CA THR A 564 9.37 -25.85 -5.73
C THR A 564 10.66 -26.67 -5.79
N HIS A 565 11.73 -26.18 -5.16
CA HIS A 565 13.02 -26.84 -5.11
C HIS A 565 13.00 -28.03 -4.13
N THR A 566 13.85 -29.04 -4.36
CA THR A 566 13.88 -30.25 -3.51
C THR A 566 15.17 -30.34 -2.69
N SER A 567 15.14 -31.06 -1.58
CA SER A 567 16.35 -31.25 -0.75
C SER A 567 17.47 -31.94 -1.52
N ASN A 568 17.15 -32.88 -2.43
CA ASN A 568 18.16 -33.54 -3.28
C ASN A 568 18.79 -32.57 -4.29
N GLU A 569 17.99 -31.66 -4.84
CA GLU A 569 18.49 -30.59 -5.70
C GLU A 569 19.46 -29.68 -4.93
N MET A 570 19.15 -29.34 -3.68
CA MET A 570 20.04 -28.50 -2.85
C MET A 570 21.36 -29.21 -2.52
N VAL A 571 21.33 -30.54 -2.32
CA VAL A 571 22.56 -31.35 -2.19
C VAL A 571 23.37 -31.33 -3.47
N ALA A 572 22.74 -31.46 -4.64
CA ALA A 572 23.43 -31.42 -5.93
C ALA A 572 24.07 -30.04 -6.21
N ARG A 573 23.47 -28.95 -5.70
CA ARG A 573 23.96 -27.58 -5.85
C ARG A 573 25.01 -27.15 -4.83
N GLN A 574 25.56 -28.06 -4.02
CA GLN A 574 26.61 -27.71 -3.04
C GLN A 574 27.84 -27.02 -3.66
N ALA A 575 28.13 -27.26 -4.94
CA ALA A 575 29.21 -26.58 -5.66
C ALA A 575 28.95 -25.07 -5.86
N GLU A 576 27.68 -24.63 -5.79
CA GLU A 576 27.25 -23.23 -5.90
C GLU A 576 27.32 -22.50 -4.53
N CYS A 577 27.72 -23.19 -3.46
CA CYS A 577 27.83 -22.61 -2.12
C CYS A 577 28.76 -21.39 -2.12
N PRO A 578 28.27 -20.21 -1.69
CA PRO A 578 29.12 -19.03 -1.51
C PRO A 578 30.29 -19.34 -0.58
N LYS A 579 31.50 -18.85 -0.91
CA LYS A 579 32.71 -19.09 -0.11
C LYS A 579 32.64 -18.58 1.34
N ALA A 580 31.73 -17.64 1.60
CA ALA A 580 31.50 -17.06 2.93
C ALA A 580 30.60 -17.94 3.82
N LEU A 581 29.91 -18.93 3.25
CA LEU A 581 29.06 -19.88 3.97
C LEU A 581 29.73 -21.26 4.01
N ASN A 582 29.46 -22.00 5.07
CA ASN A 582 29.83 -23.42 5.11
C ASN A 582 28.75 -24.27 4.41
N GLN A 583 29.12 -25.47 3.95
CA GLN A 583 28.20 -26.33 3.19
C GLN A 583 26.95 -26.76 3.98
N HIS A 584 27.07 -26.95 5.30
CA HIS A 584 25.94 -27.33 6.15
C HIS A 584 24.94 -26.18 6.29
N GLU A 585 25.43 -24.95 6.48
CA GLU A 585 24.63 -23.74 6.56
C GLU A 585 23.96 -23.41 5.23
N PHE A 586 24.68 -23.52 4.11
CA PHE A 586 24.11 -23.39 2.77
C PHE A 586 22.97 -24.40 2.55
N TYR A 587 23.19 -25.67 2.89
CA TYR A 587 22.16 -26.69 2.78
C TYR A 587 20.97 -26.40 3.70
N ALA A 588 21.20 -26.07 4.97
CA ALA A 588 20.13 -25.79 5.92
C ALA A 588 19.28 -24.60 5.47
N PHE A 589 19.91 -23.54 4.96
CA PHE A 589 19.22 -22.33 4.49
C PHE A 589 18.39 -22.62 3.24
N THR A 590 19.02 -23.25 2.25
CA THR A 590 18.35 -23.52 0.96
C THR A 590 17.34 -24.65 1.04
N ALA A 591 17.50 -25.62 1.95
CA ALA A 591 16.58 -26.75 2.10
C ALA A 591 15.38 -26.45 3.02
N LEU A 592 15.41 -25.37 3.82
CA LEU A 592 14.36 -25.05 4.79
C LEU A 592 12.98 -25.00 4.12
N ARG A 593 12.92 -24.43 2.91
CA ARG A 593 11.70 -24.24 2.13
C ARG A 593 11.51 -25.24 0.98
N SER A 594 12.19 -26.38 1.03
CA SER A 594 12.04 -27.43 0.02
C SER A 594 10.70 -28.14 0.14
N GLY A 595 9.71 -27.74 -0.65
CA GLY A 595 8.34 -28.25 -0.63
C GLY A 595 7.45 -27.53 0.38
N ASP A 596 6.14 -27.48 0.06
CA ASP A 596 5.16 -26.73 0.87
C ASP A 596 5.03 -27.28 2.30
N ARG A 597 4.97 -28.60 2.46
CA ARG A 597 4.65 -29.28 3.74
C ARG A 597 5.84 -29.55 4.67
N LEU A 598 7.07 -29.28 4.25
CA LEU A 598 8.26 -29.62 5.07
C LEU A 598 8.79 -28.45 5.89
N GLN A 599 8.27 -27.25 5.65
CA GLN A 599 8.88 -26.02 6.12
C GLN A 599 8.89 -25.91 7.67
N TRP A 600 7.77 -26.23 8.34
CA TRP A 600 7.69 -26.18 9.80
C TRP A 600 8.54 -27.26 10.48
N ARG A 601 8.52 -28.48 9.95
CA ARG A 601 9.42 -29.56 10.42
C ARG A 601 10.89 -29.19 10.27
N ASN A 602 11.26 -28.55 9.16
CA ASN A 602 12.61 -28.02 8.97
C ASN A 602 12.93 -26.91 9.97
N ILE A 603 12.02 -25.98 10.25
CA ILE A 603 12.22 -24.95 11.29
C ILE A 603 12.48 -25.59 12.65
N ALA A 604 11.64 -26.55 13.07
CA ALA A 604 11.80 -27.25 14.34
C ALA A 604 13.17 -27.96 14.41
N ARG A 605 13.59 -28.62 13.32
CA ARG A 605 14.92 -29.24 13.20
C ARG A 605 16.03 -28.21 13.36
N GLU A 606 15.96 -27.06 12.67
CA GLU A 606 17.00 -26.05 12.71
C GLU A 606 17.11 -25.32 14.06
N LEU A 607 15.99 -25.15 14.79
CA LEU A 607 16.00 -24.61 16.15
C LEU A 607 16.78 -25.50 17.12
N VAL A 608 16.70 -26.83 16.94
CA VAL A 608 17.45 -27.82 17.73
C VAL A 608 18.89 -27.94 17.23
N ALA A 609 19.08 -28.11 15.93
CA ALA A 609 20.38 -28.38 15.31
C ALA A 609 21.32 -27.16 15.34
N ARG A 610 20.75 -25.94 15.29
CA ARG A 610 21.48 -24.66 15.33
C ARG A 610 22.56 -24.53 14.27
N VAL A 611 22.34 -25.15 13.10
CA VAL A 611 23.19 -24.98 11.93
C VAL A 611 23.00 -23.59 11.34
N LEU A 612 21.74 -23.11 11.33
CA LEU A 612 21.42 -21.73 10.98
C LEU A 612 21.68 -20.77 12.16
N ASN A 613 22.27 -19.63 11.84
CA ASN A 613 22.43 -18.55 12.79
C ASN A 613 21.16 -17.69 12.86
N PHE A 614 20.35 -17.90 13.90
CA PHE A 614 19.12 -17.14 14.16
C PHE A 614 19.36 -15.67 14.56
N SER A 615 20.61 -15.27 14.80
CA SER A 615 20.96 -13.86 15.03
C SER A 615 21.21 -13.08 13.73
N HIS A 616 21.25 -13.75 12.57
CA HIS A 616 21.35 -13.10 11.25
C HIS A 616 19.97 -12.67 10.72
N GLU A 617 19.94 -11.53 10.05
CA GLU A 617 18.71 -10.97 9.45
C GLU A 617 18.18 -11.88 8.34
N GLU A 618 19.07 -12.48 7.54
CA GLU A 618 18.73 -13.36 6.42
C GLU A 618 17.99 -14.62 6.87
N THR A 619 18.40 -15.19 8.00
CA THR A 619 17.70 -16.31 8.65
C THR A 619 16.31 -15.88 9.10
N TYR A 620 16.18 -14.69 9.72
CA TYR A 620 14.88 -14.15 10.10
C TYR A 620 13.98 -13.98 8.87
N LEU A 621 14.47 -13.39 7.78
CA LEU A 621 13.68 -13.19 6.55
C LEU A 621 13.19 -14.52 5.98
N LEU A 622 14.05 -15.54 5.94
CA LEU A 622 13.68 -16.89 5.48
C LEU A 622 12.59 -17.52 6.36
N VAL A 623 12.71 -17.38 7.68
CA VAL A 623 11.74 -17.93 8.64
C VAL A 623 10.43 -17.12 8.63
N ALA A 624 10.50 -15.80 8.56
CA ALA A 624 9.33 -14.92 8.45
C ALA A 624 8.56 -15.19 7.14
N GLN A 625 9.27 -15.31 6.01
CA GLN A 625 8.68 -15.72 4.74
C GLN A 625 7.98 -17.07 4.86
N THR A 626 8.58 -18.03 5.57
CA THR A 626 7.97 -19.36 5.80
C THR A 626 6.72 -19.27 6.68
N ALA A 627 6.80 -18.50 7.75
CA ALA A 627 5.73 -18.38 8.73
C ALA A 627 4.53 -17.61 8.17
N TRP A 628 4.76 -16.52 7.44
CA TRP A 628 3.72 -15.57 7.04
C TRP A 628 3.22 -15.78 5.62
N GLN A 629 4.01 -16.39 4.73
CA GLN A 629 3.54 -16.67 3.37
C GLN A 629 2.36 -17.61 3.41
N VAL A 630 1.27 -17.16 2.79
CA VAL A 630 0.00 -17.86 2.72
C VAL A 630 0.12 -19.24 2.07
N GLY A 631 0.76 -19.33 0.90
CA GLY A 631 0.92 -20.60 0.18
C GLY A 631 -0.36 -21.16 -0.45
N ARG A 632 -0.26 -22.38 -1.00
CA ARG A 632 -1.36 -23.01 -1.74
C ARG A 632 -2.54 -23.39 -0.84
N PRO A 633 -3.79 -23.23 -1.29
CA PRO A 633 -4.96 -23.69 -0.55
C PRO A 633 -4.88 -25.21 -0.34
N GLY A 634 -5.29 -25.68 0.85
CA GLY A 634 -5.40 -27.11 1.14
C GLY A 634 -6.69 -27.68 0.58
N ASP A 635 -6.65 -28.91 0.08
CA ASP A 635 -7.81 -29.60 -0.49
C ASP A 635 -8.87 -29.88 0.60
N GLY A 636 -9.82 -28.94 0.77
CA GLY A 636 -10.93 -29.07 1.72
C GLY A 636 -10.55 -28.95 3.20
N LYS A 637 -9.33 -28.50 3.52
CA LYS A 637 -8.84 -28.27 4.89
C LYS A 637 -8.99 -26.81 5.33
N LEU A 638 -9.06 -26.58 6.65
CA LEU A 638 -9.05 -25.23 7.22
C LEU A 638 -7.69 -24.54 7.04
N CYS A 639 -6.58 -25.26 7.28
CA CYS A 639 -5.24 -24.74 7.01
C CYS A 639 -4.74 -25.04 5.60
N ARG A 640 -3.88 -24.14 5.14
CA ARG A 640 -3.18 -24.24 3.85
C ARG A 640 -2.06 -25.27 3.91
N GLU A 641 -1.64 -25.73 2.74
CA GLU A 641 -0.63 -26.78 2.59
C GLU A 641 0.67 -26.47 3.35
N ALA A 642 1.10 -25.20 3.35
CA ALA A 642 2.30 -24.76 4.04
C ALA A 642 2.20 -24.73 5.57
N HIS A 643 1.00 -24.82 6.13
CA HIS A 643 0.72 -24.70 7.56
C HIS A 643 0.04 -25.95 8.13
N ALA A 644 -0.05 -27.04 7.36
CA ALA A 644 -0.75 -28.26 7.77
C ALA A 644 -0.19 -28.87 9.08
N ASP A 645 1.13 -28.83 9.28
CA ASP A 645 1.76 -29.32 10.52
C ASP A 645 1.28 -28.56 11.77
N LEU A 646 0.84 -27.30 11.64
CA LEU A 646 0.35 -26.50 12.77
C LEU A 646 -1.04 -26.93 13.25
N GLU A 647 -1.78 -27.73 12.48
CA GLU A 647 -3.03 -28.35 12.93
C GLU A 647 -2.77 -29.56 13.84
N GLU A 648 -1.58 -30.15 13.79
CA GLU A 648 -1.20 -31.30 14.61
C GLU A 648 -0.82 -30.84 16.02
N GLU A 649 -1.67 -31.14 17.02
CA GLU A 649 -1.45 -30.74 18.42
C GLU A 649 -0.09 -31.22 18.96
N GLU A 650 0.29 -32.47 18.68
CA GLU A 650 1.57 -33.03 19.09
C GLU A 650 2.76 -32.25 18.52
N PHE A 651 2.67 -31.83 17.26
CA PHE A 651 3.70 -31.01 16.62
C PHE A 651 3.73 -29.58 17.20
N GLY A 652 2.57 -28.98 17.45
CA GLY A 652 2.48 -27.66 18.09
C GLY A 652 3.15 -27.62 19.47
N MET A 653 2.91 -28.65 20.30
CA MET A 653 3.55 -28.80 21.61
C MET A 653 5.06 -29.03 21.50
N LEU A 654 5.50 -29.86 20.55
CA LEU A 654 6.93 -30.04 20.25
C LEU A 654 7.59 -28.71 19.85
N LEU A 655 6.95 -27.94 18.97
CA LEU A 655 7.47 -26.67 18.49
C LEU A 655 7.59 -25.65 19.64
N LEU A 656 6.58 -25.57 20.52
CA LEU A 656 6.62 -24.71 21.71
C LEU A 656 7.77 -25.08 22.66
N SER A 657 7.97 -26.38 22.91
CA SER A 657 9.08 -26.86 23.75
C SER A 657 10.43 -26.44 23.16
N VAL A 658 10.63 -26.68 21.86
CA VAL A 658 11.87 -26.33 21.15
C VAL A 658 12.10 -24.82 21.13
N MET A 659 11.05 -24.01 20.94
CA MET A 659 11.14 -22.55 21.02
C MET A 659 11.50 -22.08 22.42
N GLY A 660 10.94 -22.69 23.47
CA GLY A 660 11.25 -22.36 24.87
C GLY A 660 12.73 -22.60 25.20
N GLU A 661 13.28 -23.73 24.76
CA GLU A 661 14.71 -24.02 24.88
C GLU A 661 15.57 -23.01 24.11
N ALA A 662 15.16 -22.64 22.89
CA ALA A 662 15.86 -21.64 22.10
C ALA A 662 15.88 -20.26 22.80
N VAL A 663 14.75 -19.82 23.37
CA VAL A 663 14.66 -18.59 24.18
C VAL A 663 15.59 -18.66 25.38
N GLY A 664 15.55 -19.74 26.14
CA GLY A 664 16.42 -19.91 27.33
C GLY A 664 17.90 -19.81 26.99
N THR A 665 18.32 -20.24 25.80
CA THR A 665 19.72 -20.07 25.36
C THR A 665 20.04 -18.68 24.82
N ALA A 666 19.05 -17.93 24.36
CA ALA A 666 19.20 -16.52 23.99
C ALA A 666 19.15 -15.59 25.22
N GLU A 667 18.58 -16.06 26.33
CA GLU A 667 18.45 -15.36 27.61
C GLU A 667 19.83 -15.08 28.23
N GLY A 668 20.38 -13.91 27.91
CA GLY A 668 21.67 -13.46 28.43
C GLY A 668 22.55 -12.74 27.40
N ASN A 669 22.23 -12.86 26.11
CA ASN A 669 22.94 -12.16 25.04
C ASN A 669 22.03 -11.18 24.29
N TRP A 670 22.28 -9.88 24.46
CA TRP A 670 21.53 -8.82 23.78
C TRP A 670 21.71 -8.86 22.25
N GLN A 671 22.75 -9.52 21.74
CA GLN A 671 22.97 -9.70 20.30
C GLN A 671 21.99 -10.71 19.67
N ASN A 672 21.24 -11.46 20.48
CA ASN A 672 20.25 -12.44 20.01
C ASN A 672 18.84 -11.83 19.84
N ALA A 673 18.73 -10.49 19.72
CA ALA A 673 17.45 -9.82 19.53
C ALA A 673 16.70 -10.32 18.28
N VAL A 674 17.42 -10.59 17.19
CA VAL A 674 16.85 -11.15 15.94
C VAL A 674 16.34 -12.58 16.15
N ALA A 675 17.05 -13.39 16.96
CA ALA A 675 16.60 -14.74 17.31
C ALA A 675 15.30 -14.70 18.11
N ILE A 676 15.20 -13.81 19.10
CA ILE A 676 13.95 -13.59 19.85
C ILE A 676 12.84 -13.10 18.95
N ARG A 677 13.10 -12.14 18.04
CA ARG A 677 12.11 -11.69 17.05
C ARG A 677 11.60 -12.83 16.18
N THR A 678 12.50 -13.72 15.75
CA THR A 678 12.14 -14.92 14.98
C THR A 678 11.23 -15.86 15.77
N ILE A 679 11.58 -16.14 17.03
CA ILE A 679 10.78 -17.00 17.90
C ILE A 679 9.40 -16.38 18.18
N VAL A 680 9.33 -15.07 18.41
CA VAL A 680 8.05 -14.36 18.57
C VAL A 680 7.20 -14.51 17.31
N ALA A 681 7.77 -14.33 16.12
CA ALA A 681 7.03 -14.50 14.86
C ALA A 681 6.50 -15.93 14.65
N LEU A 682 7.25 -16.95 15.08
CA LEU A 682 6.82 -18.35 15.05
C LEU A 682 5.71 -18.62 16.08
N ALA A 683 5.86 -18.13 17.30
CA ALA A 683 4.88 -18.29 18.37
C ALA A 683 3.56 -17.59 18.02
N THR A 684 3.60 -16.36 17.51
CA THR A 684 2.37 -15.65 17.08
C THR A 684 1.68 -16.37 15.93
N ARG A 685 2.43 -16.93 14.98
CA ARG A 685 1.84 -17.73 13.90
C ARG A 685 1.19 -19.01 14.42
N LEU A 686 1.83 -19.73 15.34
CA LEU A 686 1.24 -20.92 15.97
C LEU A 686 -0.08 -20.59 16.68
N LEU A 687 -0.12 -19.48 17.42
CA LEU A 687 -1.33 -18.99 18.10
C LEU A 687 -2.42 -18.51 17.11
N SER A 688 -2.04 -18.13 15.89
CA SER A 688 -2.99 -17.65 14.86
C SER A 688 -3.71 -18.79 14.12
N CYS A 689 -3.15 -20.00 14.14
CA CYS A 689 -3.77 -21.18 13.54
C CYS A 689 -4.84 -21.76 14.47
N PRO A 690 -5.96 -22.30 13.95
CA PRO A 690 -7.00 -22.90 14.77
C PRO A 690 -6.52 -24.22 15.38
N LEU A 691 -5.86 -24.15 16.54
CA LEU A 691 -5.63 -25.31 17.40
C LEU A 691 -6.94 -25.58 18.13
N THR A 692 -7.56 -26.74 17.89
CA THR A 692 -8.80 -27.15 18.55
C THR A 692 -8.63 -27.42 20.05
N VAL A 693 -7.40 -27.48 20.58
CA VAL A 693 -7.16 -27.94 21.97
C VAL A 693 -6.04 -27.21 22.74
N VAL A 694 -5.16 -26.42 22.10
CA VAL A 694 -4.12 -25.67 22.85
C VAL A 694 -4.76 -24.46 23.54
N SER A 695 -5.41 -24.77 24.65
CA SER A 695 -6.10 -23.87 25.54
C SER A 695 -5.17 -22.76 26.00
N THR A 696 -5.79 -21.59 26.18
CA THR A 696 -5.41 -20.37 26.90
C THR A 696 -4.38 -20.46 28.04
N GLU A 697 -4.11 -21.65 28.60
CA GLU A 697 -3.13 -21.85 29.67
C GLU A 697 -1.66 -21.86 29.18
N VAL A 698 -1.38 -22.33 27.96
CA VAL A 698 0.01 -22.35 27.42
C VAL A 698 0.40 -20.97 26.85
N ALA A 699 -0.57 -20.24 26.31
CA ALA A 699 -0.38 -18.86 25.86
C ALA A 699 -0.14 -17.85 27.02
N ALA A 700 -0.46 -18.24 28.26
CA ALA A 700 -0.19 -17.43 29.45
C ALA A 700 1.21 -17.70 30.06
N ALA A 701 1.89 -18.76 29.61
CA ALA A 701 3.22 -19.17 30.09
C ALA A 701 4.39 -18.64 29.23
N PHE A 702 4.10 -18.17 28.02
CA PHE A 702 4.99 -17.39 27.15
C PHE A 702 4.63 -15.91 27.22
#